data_AF-A0A370T9H3-F1
#
_entry.id   AF-A0A370T9H3-F1
#
_cell.length_a   1.000
_cell.length_b   1.000
_cell.length_c   1.000
_cell.angle_alpha   90.00
_cell.angle_beta   90.00
_cell.angle_gamma   90.00
#
_symmetry.space_group_name_H-M   'P 1'
#
loop_
_entity.id
_entity.type
_entity.pdbx_description
1 polymer ?
#
loop_
_entity_poly.entity_id
_entity_poly.type
_entity_poly.pdbx_seq_one_letter_code
_entity_poly.pdbx_strand_id
1 'polypeptide(L)'
;MSSKPESDYAHFEQLLREADERVEQERRRAEDEQRKRQEAESRAEIEEKKTRPTTFEEYIRACHTLLSKPLRIQTDKSLSTQGSITSSKNKPCPTLLKPWTDFPVLQQQLFGRIYEYIPQDAALFSSTQYLTELGQDICDRPLASEKDLEAYQRSAVERPTTHIISHLQQIEEARREFNLGGSIIFENHANTLSDSNEEVQQSLHNLRISGKGQASSSNPKPRNADQICVYREADGTRSLSMIVEYKPSHKLSVFNLRAGLLRADKGSMNIPEDVINRITIPTDPEDKFVYHSEWLTAAALTQTYTYMIENGLEYSKLVTGEADVFLQLKEDEPHTLYYHLGEPNIEAEAQDGADILLCRTAVSQTLTFCLMALDSKPRSQKWRNHALETAYKAVIDHEAILRQIPPEEKTLTPPPSVFHARIHPFKRSPIILRPRKSRKARNSCGSVDILLHEDPQSPSSSSDETSDVETPSKSRARTNQSGTGQIHSINSSQTAEDRDVRHRQYCTHACLLGLVRKHPLDDACPNVNVHRAHGAGIYHALGRKSLAKQMLRQLAQDPDSGCEPLGKQGTRGALFRLTLESHGYTFVAKGTVVAFKAKLKHEGLVYRHCEAQGKFAPVSVYLGNISLGRPYFLDFGVRIVHMLLMSWGGEQARKDLMLAIGRDLAAETSRAVAELLNCGVEHRDVRAPNVLWNPGTRNVVLVDFERSEILKRVSVLQETSPNRKRRHLYFDPDDISSPLASRSFTSPHPLACWPGKACIATIAQQLLTSPDTSRLPEMSEEEVQLIPWTTTPSKPWGLEVAKRVGDAEVEDI
;
A
#
# COMPACT_ATOMS: atom_id res chain seq x y z
N MET A 1 -23.32 101.86 -40.07
CA MET A 1 -23.13 100.61 -40.84
C MET A 1 -22.24 100.95 -42.04
N SER A 2 -21.28 100.13 -42.47
CA SER A 2 -20.76 98.90 -41.86
C SER A 2 -19.24 98.83 -42.07
N SER A 3 -18.51 98.31 -41.08
CA SER A 3 -17.04 98.16 -41.13
C SER A 3 -16.58 96.87 -40.44
N LYS A 4 -17.32 95.78 -40.68
CA LYS A 4 -16.96 94.40 -40.32
C LYS A 4 -17.44 93.45 -41.43
N PRO A 5 -16.51 93.00 -42.29
CA PRO A 5 -16.65 91.67 -42.90
C PRO A 5 -15.45 90.77 -42.54
N GLU A 6 -14.22 91.28 -42.69
CA GLU A 6 -12.97 90.52 -42.51
C GLU A 6 -12.77 90.03 -41.06
N SER A 7 -13.14 90.87 -40.08
CA SER A 7 -13.09 90.52 -38.65
C SER A 7 -13.97 89.32 -38.30
N ASP A 8 -15.08 89.14 -39.00
CA ASP A 8 -16.05 88.09 -38.68
C ASP A 8 -15.73 86.80 -39.48
N TYR A 9 -15.11 86.93 -40.66
CA TYR A 9 -14.55 85.81 -41.43
C TYR A 9 -13.36 85.14 -40.71
N ALA A 10 -12.43 85.94 -40.18
CA ALA A 10 -11.31 85.42 -39.38
C ALA A 10 -11.78 84.73 -38.09
N HIS A 11 -12.85 85.25 -37.46
CA HIS A 11 -13.47 84.61 -36.31
C HIS A 11 -14.14 83.26 -36.67
N PHE A 12 -14.78 83.19 -37.84
CA PHE A 12 -15.36 81.93 -38.36
C PHE A 12 -14.29 80.87 -38.67
N GLU A 13 -13.16 81.25 -39.29
CA GLU A 13 -12.03 80.32 -39.46
C GLU A 13 -11.48 79.82 -38.13
N GLN A 14 -11.35 80.70 -37.12
CA GLN A 14 -10.89 80.28 -35.80
C GLN A 14 -11.88 79.32 -35.13
N LEU A 15 -13.18 79.60 -35.19
CA LEU A 15 -14.22 78.71 -34.67
C LEU A 15 -14.24 77.34 -35.37
N LEU A 16 -13.98 77.29 -36.68
CA LEU A 16 -13.86 76.03 -37.43
C LEU A 16 -12.62 75.24 -36.99
N ARG A 17 -11.45 75.87 -36.87
CA ARG A 17 -10.24 75.20 -36.36
C ARG A 17 -10.41 74.71 -34.92
N GLU A 18 -11.04 75.51 -34.05
CA GLU A 18 -11.37 75.07 -32.70
C GLU A 18 -12.39 73.93 -32.66
N ALA A 19 -13.28 73.81 -33.66
CA ALA A 19 -14.20 72.68 -33.78
C ALA A 19 -13.47 71.41 -34.25
N ASP A 20 -12.63 71.52 -35.30
CA ASP A 20 -11.82 70.41 -35.82
C ASP A 20 -10.83 69.89 -34.76
N GLU A 21 -10.18 70.78 -34.00
CA GLU A 21 -9.31 70.39 -32.89
C GLU A 21 -10.06 69.67 -31.76
N ARG A 22 -11.31 70.06 -31.47
CA ARG A 22 -12.17 69.36 -30.49
C ARG A 22 -12.57 67.98 -31.00
N VAL A 23 -12.99 67.87 -32.26
CA VAL A 23 -13.36 66.59 -32.91
C VAL A 23 -12.16 65.64 -32.96
N GLU A 24 -10.97 66.13 -33.32
CA GLU A 24 -9.74 65.34 -33.33
C GLU A 24 -9.29 64.95 -31.91
N GLN A 25 -9.47 65.80 -30.91
CA GLN A 25 -9.24 65.43 -29.51
C GLN A 25 -10.23 64.37 -29.01
N GLU A 26 -11.52 64.48 -29.34
CA GLU A 26 -12.52 63.47 -28.97
C GLU A 26 -12.29 62.14 -29.70
N ARG A 27 -11.92 62.17 -31.00
CA ARG A 27 -11.51 60.98 -31.76
C ARG A 27 -10.32 60.28 -31.09
N ARG A 28 -9.27 61.03 -30.73
CA ARG A 28 -8.10 60.47 -30.03
C ARG A 28 -8.45 59.90 -28.65
N ARG A 29 -9.34 60.56 -27.89
CA ARG A 29 -9.84 60.04 -26.60
C ARG A 29 -10.62 58.75 -26.78
N ALA A 30 -11.49 58.67 -27.80
CA ALA A 30 -12.24 57.47 -28.13
C ALA A 30 -11.31 56.32 -28.60
N GLU A 31 -10.29 56.61 -29.41
CA GLU A 31 -9.29 55.62 -29.85
C GLU A 31 -8.42 55.12 -28.68
N ASP A 32 -8.00 56.00 -27.77
CA ASP A 32 -7.29 55.63 -26.54
C ASP A 32 -8.18 54.84 -25.56
N GLU A 33 -9.47 55.14 -25.47
CA GLU A 33 -10.40 54.39 -24.63
C GLU A 33 -10.73 53.02 -25.23
N GLN A 34 -10.97 52.94 -26.54
CA GLN A 34 -11.16 51.70 -27.29
C GLN A 34 -9.96 50.76 -27.10
N ARG A 35 -8.73 51.30 -27.22
CA ARG A 35 -7.50 50.54 -26.97
C ARG A 35 -7.40 50.06 -25.52
N LYS A 36 -7.68 50.92 -24.53
CA LYS A 36 -7.70 50.54 -23.10
C LYS A 36 -8.74 49.47 -22.77
N ARG A 37 -9.91 49.49 -23.43
CA ARG A 37 -10.95 48.45 -23.30
C ARG A 37 -10.45 47.12 -23.87
N GLN A 38 -9.91 47.11 -25.09
CA GLN A 38 -9.31 45.91 -25.69
C GLN A 38 -8.14 45.35 -24.87
N GLU A 39 -7.28 46.21 -24.33
CA GLU A 39 -6.21 45.81 -23.39
C GLU A 39 -6.77 45.25 -22.08
N ALA A 40 -7.92 45.72 -21.59
CA ALA A 40 -8.56 45.22 -20.37
C ALA A 40 -9.28 43.88 -20.61
N GLU A 41 -10.02 43.77 -21.72
CA GLU A 41 -10.70 42.55 -22.17
C GLU A 41 -9.67 41.43 -22.39
N SER A 42 -8.60 41.68 -23.15
CA SER A 42 -7.54 40.70 -23.39
C SER A 42 -6.81 40.27 -22.10
N ARG A 43 -6.65 41.18 -21.11
CA ARG A 43 -6.12 40.80 -19.79
C ARG A 43 -7.12 39.94 -19.00
N ALA A 44 -8.41 40.24 -19.05
CA ALA A 44 -9.45 39.43 -18.41
C ALA A 44 -9.50 38.01 -19.00
N GLU A 45 -9.48 37.88 -20.34
CA GLU A 45 -9.41 36.58 -21.03
C GLU A 45 -8.17 35.76 -20.63
N ILE A 46 -7.01 36.41 -20.46
CA ILE A 46 -5.77 35.76 -20.03
C ILE A 46 -5.87 35.25 -18.59
N GLU A 47 -6.38 36.05 -17.65
CA GLU A 47 -6.55 35.63 -16.25
C GLU A 47 -7.66 34.59 -16.08
N GLU A 48 -8.77 34.69 -16.82
CA GLU A 48 -9.80 33.64 -16.87
C GLU A 48 -9.21 32.33 -17.41
N LYS A 49 -8.43 32.37 -18.50
CA LYS A 49 -7.77 31.20 -19.06
C LYS A 49 -6.73 30.56 -18.13
N LYS A 50 -6.10 31.34 -17.24
CA LYS A 50 -5.20 30.82 -16.19
C LYS A 50 -5.94 30.17 -15.02
N THR A 51 -7.07 30.77 -14.62
CA THR A 51 -7.78 30.41 -13.38
C THR A 51 -8.86 29.34 -13.57
N ARG A 52 -9.42 29.21 -14.78
CA ARG A 52 -10.36 28.13 -15.11
C ARG A 52 -9.74 26.72 -14.94
N PRO A 53 -10.56 25.69 -14.70
CA PRO A 53 -10.12 24.31 -14.81
C PRO A 53 -9.56 23.98 -16.21
N THR A 54 -8.64 23.02 -16.27
CA THR A 54 -7.97 22.56 -17.50
C THR A 54 -8.67 21.37 -18.11
N THR A 55 -8.61 21.24 -19.45
CA THR A 55 -8.93 19.98 -20.14
C THR A 55 -7.86 18.92 -19.87
N PHE A 56 -8.11 17.65 -20.24
CA PHE A 56 -7.15 16.57 -20.01
C PHE A 56 -5.79 16.81 -20.69
N GLU A 57 -5.79 17.30 -21.93
CA GLU A 57 -4.56 17.67 -22.64
C GLU A 57 -3.85 18.86 -21.98
N GLU A 58 -4.59 19.93 -21.65
CA GLU A 58 -4.04 21.10 -20.97
C GLU A 58 -3.42 20.72 -19.62
N TYR A 59 -4.05 19.82 -18.87
CA TYR A 59 -3.58 19.34 -17.57
C TYR A 59 -2.28 18.55 -17.67
N ILE A 60 -2.24 17.54 -18.55
CA ILE A 60 -1.04 16.70 -18.75
C ILE A 60 0.13 17.54 -19.28
N ARG A 61 -0.14 18.51 -20.18
CA ARG A 61 0.85 19.46 -20.69
C ARG A 61 1.35 20.38 -19.58
N ALA A 62 0.46 20.96 -18.78
CA ALA A 62 0.81 21.86 -17.67
C ALA A 62 1.60 21.14 -16.56
N CYS A 63 1.21 19.93 -16.14
CA CYS A 63 1.99 19.13 -15.19
C CYS A 63 3.42 18.86 -15.71
N HIS A 64 3.58 18.64 -17.02
CA HIS A 64 4.91 18.46 -17.60
C HIS A 64 5.72 19.76 -17.61
N THR A 65 5.19 20.84 -18.20
CA THR A 65 5.90 22.11 -18.37
C THR A 65 6.16 22.86 -17.06
N LEU A 66 5.27 22.76 -16.08
CA LEU A 66 5.33 23.54 -14.83
C LEU A 66 5.89 22.76 -13.62
N LEU A 67 5.84 21.43 -13.63
CA LEU A 67 6.32 20.60 -12.51
C LEU A 67 7.49 19.68 -12.90
N SER A 68 7.38 18.98 -14.05
CA SER A 68 8.38 17.99 -14.48
C SER A 68 9.64 18.65 -15.06
N LYS A 69 9.47 19.66 -15.95
CA LYS A 69 10.57 20.35 -16.63
C LYS A 69 11.39 21.31 -15.74
N PRO A 70 10.80 22.04 -14.77
CA PRO A 70 11.57 22.91 -13.86
C PRO A 70 12.32 22.18 -12.74
N LEU A 71 12.16 20.85 -12.65
CA LEU A 71 12.80 20.04 -11.62
C LEU A 71 14.33 20.14 -11.68
N ARG A 72 14.95 20.37 -10.53
CA ARG A 72 16.42 20.43 -10.37
C ARG A 72 16.87 19.36 -9.37
N ILE A 73 18.03 18.75 -9.62
CA ILE A 73 18.65 17.78 -8.70
C ILE A 73 19.85 18.43 -8.01
N GLN A 74 20.07 18.15 -6.73
CA GLN A 74 21.27 18.58 -6.04
C GLN A 74 22.48 17.79 -6.54
N THR A 75 23.40 18.46 -7.23
CA THR A 75 24.65 17.88 -7.74
C THR A 75 25.77 17.89 -6.70
N ASP A 76 25.73 18.82 -5.73
CA ASP A 76 26.70 18.87 -4.63
C ASP A 76 26.38 17.81 -3.56
N LYS A 77 27.26 16.82 -3.44
CA LYS A 77 27.11 15.71 -2.51
C LYS A 77 27.27 16.13 -1.04
N SER A 78 27.94 17.25 -0.76
CA SER A 78 28.04 17.82 0.60
C SER A 78 26.71 18.37 1.10
N LEU A 79 25.83 18.80 0.19
CA LEU A 79 24.50 19.34 0.47
C LEU A 79 23.39 18.27 0.38
N SER A 80 23.74 16.98 0.24
CA SER A 80 22.80 15.87 0.07
C SER A 80 22.80 14.90 1.26
N THR A 81 21.71 14.14 1.44
CA THR A 81 21.55 13.27 2.62
C THR A 81 22.44 12.03 2.60
N GLN A 82 23.49 12.08 3.43
CA GLN A 82 24.37 10.96 3.78
C GLN A 82 23.66 9.93 4.70
N GLY A 83 22.52 9.40 4.25
CA GLY A 83 21.66 8.48 4.99
C GLY A 83 21.88 7.01 4.61
N SER A 84 22.26 6.17 5.58
CA SER A 84 22.39 4.72 5.41
C SER A 84 21.03 4.05 5.19
N ILE A 85 20.86 3.38 4.05
CA ILE A 85 19.66 2.58 3.71
C ILE A 85 19.72 1.20 4.39
N THR A 86 18.60 0.48 4.42
CA THR A 86 18.44 -0.84 5.06
C THR A 86 19.28 -1.94 4.39
N SER A 87 20.29 -2.45 5.10
CA SER A 87 21.18 -3.53 4.67
C SER A 87 20.43 -4.79 4.17
N SER A 88 20.74 -5.20 2.94
CA SER A 88 20.02 -6.23 2.15
C SER A 88 20.61 -7.65 2.25
N LYS A 89 21.34 -7.96 3.32
CA LYS A 89 22.04 -9.24 3.51
C LYS A 89 21.10 -10.44 3.42
N ASN A 90 21.45 -11.40 2.56
CA ASN A 90 20.71 -12.64 2.26
C ASN A 90 19.32 -12.44 1.63
N LYS A 91 19.07 -11.29 0.97
CA LYS A 91 17.86 -11.11 0.14
C LYS A 91 17.94 -11.94 -1.16
N PRO A 92 16.79 -12.33 -1.74
CA PRO A 92 16.74 -12.94 -3.07
C PRO A 92 17.10 -11.91 -4.15
N CYS A 93 17.78 -12.35 -5.20
CA CYS A 93 18.25 -11.57 -6.34
C CYS A 93 17.65 -12.14 -7.63
N PRO A 94 17.30 -11.31 -8.64
CA PRO A 94 16.98 -11.83 -9.97
C PRO A 94 18.24 -12.41 -10.61
N THR A 95 18.10 -13.49 -11.36
CA THR A 95 19.21 -14.12 -12.08
C THR A 95 19.46 -13.39 -13.40
N LEU A 96 18.40 -13.09 -14.14
CA LEU A 96 18.47 -12.40 -15.42
C LEU A 96 17.78 -11.04 -15.34
N LEU A 97 18.37 -10.06 -16.01
CA LEU A 97 17.79 -8.75 -16.29
C LEU A 97 17.63 -8.60 -17.81
N LYS A 98 16.42 -8.35 -18.30
CA LYS A 98 16.09 -8.24 -19.74
C LYS A 98 15.31 -6.94 -20.05
N PRO A 99 15.51 -6.29 -21.20
CA PRO A 99 14.73 -5.13 -21.60
C PRO A 99 13.29 -5.53 -21.91
N TRP A 100 12.34 -4.69 -21.51
CA TRP A 100 10.91 -4.85 -21.76
C TRP A 100 10.50 -4.02 -22.98
N THR A 101 10.78 -4.56 -24.16
CA THR A 101 10.59 -3.92 -25.47
C THR A 101 9.15 -3.47 -25.74
N ASP A 102 8.18 -4.14 -25.13
CA ASP A 102 6.77 -4.00 -25.47
C ASP A 102 6.07 -2.90 -24.66
N PHE A 103 6.66 -2.51 -23.52
CA PHE A 103 6.09 -1.49 -22.63
C PHE A 103 5.75 -0.18 -23.36
N PRO A 104 6.62 0.43 -24.18
CA PRO A 104 6.27 1.65 -24.91
C PRO A 104 5.01 1.53 -25.77
N VAL A 105 4.73 0.36 -26.33
CA VAL A 105 3.56 0.10 -27.17
C VAL A 105 2.30 -0.09 -26.31
N LEU A 106 2.40 -0.88 -25.24
CA LEU A 106 1.32 -1.10 -24.26
C LEU A 106 0.91 0.22 -23.59
N GLN A 107 1.90 1.01 -23.17
CA GLN A 107 1.79 2.35 -22.60
C GLN A 107 1.01 3.29 -23.55
N GLN A 108 1.41 3.35 -24.83
CA GLN A 108 0.72 4.15 -25.84
C GLN A 108 -0.73 3.68 -26.08
N GLN A 109 -0.97 2.38 -26.13
CA GLN A 109 -2.31 1.81 -26.33
C GLN A 109 -3.24 2.08 -25.14
N LEU A 110 -2.73 1.98 -23.90
CA LEU A 110 -3.47 2.33 -22.69
C LEU A 110 -3.79 3.83 -22.66
N PHE A 111 -2.82 4.70 -22.95
CA PHE A 111 -3.05 6.14 -23.01
C PHE A 111 -4.11 6.52 -24.05
N GLY A 112 -4.10 5.86 -25.23
CA GLY A 112 -5.13 6.04 -26.25
C GLY A 112 -6.54 5.72 -25.73
N ARG A 113 -6.72 4.60 -25.02
CA ARG A 113 -8.03 4.20 -24.46
C ARG A 113 -8.50 5.15 -23.35
N ILE A 114 -7.60 5.64 -22.49
CA ILE A 114 -7.91 6.70 -21.51
C ILE A 114 -8.44 7.96 -22.22
N TYR A 115 -7.80 8.35 -23.33
CA TYR A 115 -8.17 9.53 -24.14
C TYR A 115 -9.50 9.39 -24.90
N GLU A 116 -10.01 8.17 -25.08
CA GLU A 116 -11.35 7.92 -25.63
C GLU A 116 -12.47 8.08 -24.58
N TYR A 117 -12.16 7.92 -23.29
CA TYR A 117 -13.13 8.04 -22.20
C TYR A 117 -13.25 9.45 -21.61
N ILE A 118 -12.15 10.20 -21.53
CA ILE A 118 -12.17 11.55 -20.94
C ILE A 118 -12.61 12.57 -22.02
N PRO A 119 -13.69 13.34 -21.84
CA PRO A 119 -14.16 14.27 -22.87
C PRO A 119 -13.16 15.40 -23.12
N GLN A 120 -12.76 15.59 -24.39
CA GLN A 120 -11.65 16.47 -24.78
C GLN A 120 -11.89 17.94 -24.42
N ASP A 121 -13.13 18.43 -24.60
CA ASP A 121 -13.51 19.82 -24.31
C ASP A 121 -13.87 20.05 -22.82
N ALA A 122 -13.87 19.01 -21.98
CA ALA A 122 -14.30 19.13 -20.59
C ALA A 122 -13.17 19.63 -19.69
N ALA A 123 -13.35 20.85 -19.17
CA ALA A 123 -12.51 21.48 -18.17
C ALA A 123 -12.75 20.82 -16.78
N LEU A 124 -12.04 19.73 -16.49
CA LEU A 124 -12.24 18.88 -15.30
C LEU A 124 -11.10 18.97 -14.28
N PHE A 125 -9.91 19.41 -14.68
CA PHE A 125 -8.68 19.29 -13.89
C PHE A 125 -8.18 20.64 -13.35
N SER A 126 -7.18 20.62 -12.46
CA SER A 126 -6.68 21.82 -11.77
C SER A 126 -6.23 22.93 -12.75
N SER A 127 -6.44 24.19 -12.38
CA SER A 127 -6.10 25.33 -13.22
C SER A 127 -4.59 25.49 -13.45
N THR A 128 -4.19 26.15 -14.53
CA THR A 128 -2.77 26.39 -14.81
C THR A 128 -2.15 27.36 -13.81
N GLN A 129 -2.94 28.27 -13.24
CA GLN A 129 -2.51 29.12 -12.12
C GLN A 129 -2.08 28.26 -10.91
N TYR A 130 -2.93 27.33 -10.47
CA TYR A 130 -2.61 26.43 -9.35
C TYR A 130 -1.36 25.58 -9.62
N LEU A 131 -1.22 25.07 -10.85
CA LEU A 131 -0.03 24.30 -11.24
C LEU A 131 1.24 25.18 -11.34
N THR A 132 1.11 26.47 -11.60
CA THR A 132 2.23 27.42 -11.60
C THR A 132 2.70 27.71 -10.18
N GLU A 133 1.76 27.98 -9.26
CA GLU A 133 2.04 28.16 -7.82
C GLU A 133 2.67 26.90 -7.22
N LEU A 134 2.07 25.73 -7.46
CA LEU A 134 2.62 24.43 -7.04
C LEU A 134 4.04 24.19 -7.59
N GLY A 135 4.30 24.55 -8.86
CA GLY A 135 5.62 24.44 -9.47
C GLY A 135 6.67 25.34 -8.83
N GLN A 136 6.28 26.55 -8.41
CA GLN A 136 7.14 27.45 -7.65
C GLN A 136 7.47 26.87 -6.27
N ASP A 137 6.48 26.29 -5.57
CA ASP A 137 6.66 25.67 -4.25
C ASP A 137 7.54 24.41 -4.27
N ILE A 138 7.33 23.48 -5.23
CA ILE A 138 8.01 22.16 -5.21
C ILE A 138 9.31 22.13 -6.03
N CYS A 139 9.60 23.17 -6.82
CA CYS A 139 10.85 23.32 -7.55
C CYS A 139 11.66 24.54 -7.07
N ASP A 140 11.36 25.10 -5.89
CA ASP A 140 12.09 26.21 -5.25
C ASP A 140 13.61 25.94 -5.16
N ARG A 141 13.94 24.68 -4.82
CA ARG A 141 15.28 24.18 -4.56
C ARG A 141 15.54 22.85 -5.30
N PRO A 142 16.80 22.45 -5.47
CA PRO A 142 17.13 21.13 -6.04
C PRO A 142 16.83 19.99 -5.06
N LEU A 143 16.38 18.83 -5.57
CA LEU A 143 16.13 17.63 -4.75
C LEU A 143 17.42 17.13 -4.09
N ALA A 144 17.51 17.18 -2.76
CA ALA A 144 18.70 16.87 -1.98
C ALA A 144 18.55 15.64 -1.06
N SER A 145 17.34 15.10 -0.92
CA SER A 145 17.02 13.97 -0.03
C SER A 145 15.89 13.07 -0.55
N GLU A 146 15.71 11.91 0.09
CA GLU A 146 14.56 11.04 -0.17
C GLU A 146 13.23 11.75 0.14
N LYS A 147 13.22 12.66 1.12
CA LYS A 147 12.03 13.45 1.47
C LYS A 147 11.66 14.48 0.42
N ASP A 148 12.64 15.10 -0.24
CA ASP A 148 12.37 16.03 -1.34
C ASP A 148 11.78 15.26 -2.52
N LEU A 149 12.32 14.06 -2.81
CA LEU A 149 11.77 13.17 -3.84
C LEU A 149 10.34 12.70 -3.50
N GLU A 150 10.07 12.30 -2.25
CA GLU A 150 8.71 11.93 -1.80
C GLU A 150 7.73 13.12 -1.96
N ALA A 151 8.13 14.32 -1.54
CA ALA A 151 7.30 15.51 -1.63
C ALA A 151 6.99 15.90 -3.09
N TYR A 152 8.01 15.85 -3.97
CA TYR A 152 7.84 16.08 -5.41
C TYR A 152 6.92 15.04 -6.05
N GLN A 153 7.21 13.74 -5.89
CA GLN A 153 6.44 12.66 -6.52
C GLN A 153 4.98 12.68 -6.08
N ARG A 154 4.72 12.84 -4.77
CA ARG A 154 3.35 12.96 -4.26
C ARG A 154 2.58 14.10 -4.89
N SER A 155 3.23 15.25 -5.02
CA SER A 155 2.59 16.51 -5.45
C SER A 155 2.39 16.60 -6.97
N ALA A 156 3.36 16.11 -7.74
CA ALA A 156 3.46 16.28 -9.20
C ALA A 156 3.15 15.03 -10.04
N VAL A 157 3.17 13.83 -9.45
CA VAL A 157 2.98 12.57 -10.18
C VAL A 157 1.86 11.70 -9.57
N GLU A 158 1.96 11.34 -8.29
CA GLU A 158 0.99 10.45 -7.62
C GLU A 158 -0.40 11.08 -7.56
N ARG A 159 -0.50 12.34 -7.12
CA ARG A 159 -1.78 13.04 -6.96
C ARG A 159 -2.47 13.34 -8.31
N PRO A 160 -1.79 13.90 -9.35
CA PRO A 160 -2.38 14.00 -10.69
C PRO A 160 -2.85 12.64 -11.24
N THR A 161 -2.06 11.58 -11.07
CA THR A 161 -2.44 10.21 -11.44
C THR A 161 -3.72 9.76 -10.71
N THR A 162 -3.79 10.01 -9.40
CA THR A 162 -4.94 9.68 -8.55
C THR A 162 -6.19 10.45 -8.98
N HIS A 163 -6.08 11.75 -9.28
CA HIS A 163 -7.21 12.56 -9.77
C HIS A 163 -7.77 12.01 -11.09
N ILE A 164 -6.89 11.65 -12.04
CA ILE A 164 -7.32 11.09 -13.34
C ILE A 164 -8.00 9.73 -13.15
N ILE A 165 -7.47 8.87 -12.28
CA ILE A 165 -8.09 7.57 -11.95
C ILE A 165 -9.46 7.77 -11.26
N SER A 166 -9.60 8.76 -10.37
CA SER A 166 -10.89 9.11 -9.75
C SER A 166 -11.94 9.60 -10.75
N HIS A 167 -11.55 10.31 -11.82
CA HIS A 167 -12.47 10.66 -12.91
C HIS A 167 -12.83 9.43 -13.78
N LEU A 168 -11.87 8.56 -14.11
CA LEU A 168 -12.16 7.31 -14.81
C LEU A 168 -13.09 6.38 -14.01
N GLN A 169 -13.03 6.41 -12.68
CA GLN A 169 -13.97 5.70 -11.79
C GLN A 169 -15.40 6.23 -11.87
N GLN A 170 -15.62 7.50 -12.21
CA GLN A 170 -16.96 8.09 -12.35
C GLN A 170 -17.68 7.61 -13.62
N ILE A 171 -16.94 7.14 -14.63
CA ILE A 171 -17.46 6.64 -15.91
C ILE A 171 -17.65 5.12 -15.80
N GLU A 172 -18.88 4.62 -15.97
CA GLU A 172 -19.17 3.20 -15.73
C GLU A 172 -18.43 2.27 -16.72
N GLU A 173 -18.34 2.65 -18.00
CA GLU A 173 -17.64 1.90 -19.03
C GLU A 173 -16.13 1.83 -18.75
N ALA A 174 -15.49 2.96 -18.43
CA ALA A 174 -14.07 3.00 -18.08
C ALA A 174 -13.79 2.24 -16.77
N ARG A 175 -14.70 2.31 -15.78
CA ARG A 175 -14.61 1.53 -14.55
C ARG A 175 -14.64 0.02 -14.82
N ARG A 176 -15.44 -0.43 -15.79
CA ARG A 176 -15.51 -1.84 -16.22
C ARG A 176 -14.27 -2.24 -17.02
N GLU A 177 -13.80 -1.42 -17.96
CA GLU A 177 -12.64 -1.74 -18.81
C GLU A 177 -11.32 -1.77 -18.03
N PHE A 178 -11.05 -0.75 -17.21
CA PHE A 178 -9.82 -0.65 -16.40
C PHE A 178 -9.98 -1.30 -15.01
N ASN A 179 -11.04 -2.09 -14.79
CA ASN A 179 -11.26 -2.85 -13.56
C ASN A 179 -11.22 -1.96 -12.30
N LEU A 180 -11.74 -0.72 -12.36
CA LEU A 180 -11.62 0.30 -11.30
C LEU A 180 -12.70 0.19 -10.22
N GLY A 181 -12.97 -1.02 -9.72
CA GLY A 181 -13.95 -1.28 -8.66
C GLY A 181 -13.65 -0.66 -7.28
N GLY A 182 -12.61 0.16 -7.15
CA GLY A 182 -12.15 0.74 -5.90
C GLY A 182 -11.11 1.85 -6.12
N SER A 183 -10.87 2.67 -5.08
CA SER A 183 -9.93 3.80 -5.12
C SER A 183 -8.47 3.32 -5.22
N ILE A 184 -7.59 4.21 -5.67
CA ILE A 184 -6.13 4.01 -5.64
C ILE A 184 -5.54 4.88 -4.52
N ILE A 185 -4.65 4.32 -3.71
CA ILE A 185 -4.04 4.99 -2.55
C ILE A 185 -2.53 4.77 -2.58
N PHE A 186 -1.78 5.87 -2.62
CA PHE A 186 -0.32 5.91 -2.51
C PHE A 186 0.07 6.14 -1.04
N GLU A 187 0.59 5.12 -0.36
CA GLU A 187 0.82 5.15 1.09
C GLU A 187 2.24 4.73 1.51
N ASN A 188 2.85 5.55 2.38
CA ASN A 188 4.11 5.30 3.08
C ASN A 188 3.88 4.52 4.42
N HIS A 189 2.64 4.49 4.89
CA HIS A 189 2.27 3.90 6.17
C HIS A 189 2.19 2.37 6.09
N ALA A 190 3.31 1.74 6.42
CA ALA A 190 3.38 0.29 6.53
C ALA A 190 2.42 -0.24 7.61
N ASN A 191 1.77 -1.34 7.27
CA ASN A 191 0.90 -2.17 8.10
C ASN A 191 1.42 -2.35 9.55
N THR A 192 0.53 -2.39 10.56
CA THR A 192 0.93 -2.43 12.00
C THR A 192 1.78 -3.65 12.41
N LEU A 193 1.76 -4.72 11.61
CA LEU A 193 2.57 -5.93 11.80
C LEU A 193 3.82 -5.96 10.92
N SER A 194 4.01 -4.96 10.05
CA SER A 194 5.14 -4.89 9.13
C SER A 194 6.46 -4.72 9.88
N ASP A 195 7.54 -5.28 9.34
CA ASP A 195 8.89 -5.14 9.90
C ASP A 195 9.32 -3.68 10.10
N SER A 196 8.77 -2.69 9.38
CA SER A 196 9.11 -1.27 9.58
C SER A 196 8.35 -0.58 10.72
N ASN A 197 7.37 -1.23 11.36
CA ASN A 197 6.65 -0.67 12.50
C ASN A 197 7.53 -0.57 13.76
N GLU A 198 7.39 0.50 14.55
CA GLU A 198 8.25 0.73 15.72
C GLU A 198 8.06 -0.28 16.87
N GLU A 199 6.85 -0.78 17.16
CA GLU A 199 6.69 -1.85 18.17
C GLU A 199 7.31 -3.16 17.66
N VAL A 200 7.22 -3.42 16.35
CA VAL A 200 7.82 -4.61 15.71
C VAL A 200 9.34 -4.54 15.77
N GLN A 201 9.97 -3.43 15.35
CA GLN A 201 11.42 -3.24 15.45
C GLN A 201 11.93 -3.30 16.89
N GLN A 202 11.26 -2.64 17.85
CA GLN A 202 11.69 -2.69 19.24
C GLN A 202 11.60 -4.11 19.82
N SER A 203 10.54 -4.85 19.49
CA SER A 203 10.37 -6.24 19.94
C SER A 203 11.40 -7.18 19.27
N LEU A 204 11.73 -6.98 17.99
CA LEU A 204 12.82 -7.68 17.30
C LEU A 204 14.20 -7.35 17.89
N HIS A 205 14.44 -6.09 18.28
CA HIS A 205 15.67 -5.66 18.92
C HIS A 205 15.84 -6.31 20.31
N ASN A 206 14.79 -6.31 21.13
CA ASN A 206 14.76 -6.98 22.43
C ASN A 206 15.02 -8.50 22.30
N LEU A 207 14.44 -9.14 21.28
CA LEU A 207 14.69 -10.56 20.96
C LEU A 207 16.16 -10.83 20.55
N ARG A 208 16.82 -9.89 19.85
CA ARG A 208 18.24 -10.00 19.51
C ARG A 208 19.14 -9.89 20.75
N ILE A 209 18.90 -8.90 21.61
CA ILE A 209 19.64 -8.70 22.88
C ILE A 209 19.54 -9.95 23.78
N SER A 210 18.35 -10.53 23.90
CA SER A 210 18.14 -11.74 24.71
C SER A 210 18.76 -13.02 24.12
N GLY A 211 19.29 -12.98 22.89
CA GLY A 211 19.79 -14.15 22.16
C GLY A 211 21.30 -14.38 22.22
N LYS A 212 22.11 -13.31 22.29
CA LYS A 212 23.58 -13.37 22.43
C LYS A 212 24.10 -12.14 23.17
N GLY A 213 25.18 -12.32 23.93
CA GLY A 213 25.86 -11.22 24.63
C GLY A 213 26.41 -10.15 23.69
N GLN A 214 26.43 -8.91 24.20
CA GLN A 214 27.01 -7.67 23.64
C GLN A 214 27.61 -7.76 22.22
N ALA A 215 26.77 -7.43 21.22
CA ALA A 215 27.22 -6.94 19.92
C ALA A 215 26.42 -5.67 19.60
N SER A 216 26.98 -4.50 19.94
CA SER A 216 26.33 -3.19 19.78
C SER A 216 26.41 -2.68 18.35
N SER A 217 25.74 -3.35 17.41
CA SER A 217 25.45 -2.79 16.10
C SER A 217 24.19 -1.93 16.16
N SER A 218 24.38 -0.61 16.17
CA SER A 218 23.32 0.39 16.01
C SER A 218 22.80 0.38 14.57
N ASN A 219 22.01 -0.64 14.21
CA ASN A 219 21.27 -0.64 12.95
C ASN A 219 20.39 0.63 12.92
N PRO A 220 20.57 1.54 11.94
CA PRO A 220 19.73 2.72 11.82
C PRO A 220 18.28 2.29 11.54
N LYS A 221 17.32 3.13 11.94
CA LYS A 221 15.89 2.89 11.65
C LYS A 221 15.72 2.61 10.15
N PRO A 222 14.96 1.56 9.75
CA PRO A 222 14.34 1.55 8.44
C PRO A 222 13.54 2.85 8.30
N ARG A 223 13.95 3.73 7.39
CA ARG A 223 13.20 4.94 7.05
C ARG A 223 12.34 4.59 5.85
N ASN A 224 11.03 4.65 6.01
CA ASN A 224 10.10 4.30 4.94
C ASN A 224 10.04 5.35 3.81
N ALA A 225 10.78 6.48 3.93
CA ALA A 225 10.93 7.48 2.87
C ALA A 225 11.45 6.89 1.53
N ASP A 226 12.07 5.72 1.57
CA ASP A 226 12.52 4.94 0.42
C ASP A 226 11.41 4.16 -0.33
N GLN A 227 10.18 4.04 0.21
CA GLN A 227 9.11 3.18 -0.35
C GLN A 227 7.71 3.79 -0.26
N ILE A 228 6.96 3.71 -1.36
CA ILE A 228 5.51 3.91 -1.41
C ILE A 228 4.82 2.62 -1.87
N CYS A 229 3.80 2.20 -1.13
CA CYS A 229 2.92 1.10 -1.50
C CYS A 229 1.68 1.65 -2.20
N VAL A 230 1.33 1.09 -3.37
CA VAL A 230 0.14 1.48 -4.13
C VAL A 230 -0.96 0.44 -3.88
N TYR A 231 -1.97 0.83 -3.12
CA TYR A 231 -3.11 -0.02 -2.79
C TYR A 231 -4.32 0.30 -3.67
N ARG A 232 -5.06 -0.76 -4.01
CA ARG A 232 -6.46 -0.73 -4.40
C ARG A 232 -7.32 -0.90 -3.15
N GLU A 233 -8.30 -0.02 -2.94
CA GLU A 233 -9.30 -0.16 -1.87
C GLU A 233 -10.71 -0.32 -2.44
N ALA A 234 -11.29 -1.51 -2.28
CA ALA A 234 -12.63 -1.86 -2.75
C ALA A 234 -13.41 -2.59 -1.64
N ASP A 235 -14.68 -2.23 -1.44
CA ASP A 235 -15.59 -2.87 -0.45
C ASP A 235 -14.99 -2.98 0.98
N GLY A 236 -14.21 -1.97 1.41
CA GLY A 236 -13.52 -1.95 2.71
C GLY A 236 -12.32 -2.91 2.80
N THR A 237 -11.93 -3.55 1.69
CA THR A 237 -10.76 -4.41 1.57
C THR A 237 -9.65 -3.70 0.80
N ARG A 238 -8.46 -3.65 1.37
CA ARG A 238 -7.25 -3.12 0.72
C ARG A 238 -6.40 -4.25 0.16
N SER A 239 -5.90 -4.08 -1.05
CA SER A 239 -4.99 -5.00 -1.73
C SER A 239 -3.83 -4.25 -2.38
N LEU A 240 -2.61 -4.73 -2.18
CA LEU A 240 -1.40 -4.14 -2.75
C LEU A 240 -1.30 -4.48 -4.25
N SER A 241 -1.16 -3.46 -5.10
CA SER A 241 -1.13 -3.62 -6.57
C SER A 241 0.28 -3.45 -7.15
N MET A 242 1.06 -2.52 -6.62
CA MET A 242 2.48 -2.33 -6.96
C MET A 242 3.24 -1.62 -5.83
N ILE A 243 4.58 -1.64 -5.90
CA ILE A 243 5.46 -0.89 -4.99
C ILE A 243 6.29 0.09 -5.82
N VAL A 244 6.52 1.28 -5.28
CA VAL A 244 7.43 2.30 -5.81
C VAL A 244 8.62 2.44 -4.85
N GLU A 245 9.83 2.17 -5.34
CA GLU A 245 11.08 2.39 -4.60
C GLU A 245 11.68 3.76 -5.00
N TYR A 246 11.89 4.62 -4.01
CA TYR A 246 12.51 5.94 -4.18
C TYR A 246 14.02 5.87 -3.96
N LYS A 247 14.80 6.29 -4.97
CA LYS A 247 16.28 6.35 -4.93
C LYS A 247 16.73 7.67 -5.56
N PRO A 248 16.86 8.76 -4.80
CA PRO A 248 17.08 10.10 -5.36
C PRO A 248 18.35 10.16 -6.21
N SER A 249 18.32 10.96 -7.28
CA SER A 249 19.38 10.99 -8.31
C SER A 249 20.81 11.25 -7.80
N HIS A 250 21.00 11.87 -6.63
CA HIS A 250 22.33 12.02 -6.02
C HIS A 250 22.94 10.70 -5.48
N LYS A 251 22.11 9.66 -5.26
CA LYS A 251 22.50 8.29 -4.90
C LYS A 251 22.53 7.32 -6.09
N LEU A 252 21.63 7.52 -7.06
CA LEU A 252 21.51 6.69 -8.26
C LEU A 252 21.07 7.59 -9.43
N SER A 253 22.03 8.18 -10.14
CA SER A 253 21.74 9.15 -11.21
C SER A 253 21.21 8.49 -12.49
N VAL A 254 20.59 9.27 -13.36
CA VAL A 254 20.20 8.80 -14.71
C VAL A 254 21.41 8.25 -15.50
N PHE A 255 22.62 8.81 -15.32
CA PHE A 255 23.83 8.28 -15.94
C PHE A 255 24.25 6.91 -15.38
N ASN A 256 24.05 6.68 -14.08
CA ASN A 256 24.30 5.35 -13.48
C ASN A 256 23.27 4.32 -13.97
N LEU A 257 21.99 4.70 -14.07
CA LEU A 257 20.95 3.84 -14.65
C LEU A 257 21.24 3.53 -16.12
N ARG A 258 21.61 4.53 -16.92
CA ARG A 258 22.01 4.32 -18.32
C ARG A 258 23.19 3.36 -18.42
N ALA A 259 24.28 3.62 -17.70
CA ALA A 259 25.50 2.81 -17.68
C ALA A 259 25.26 1.36 -17.19
N GLY A 260 24.59 1.19 -16.05
CA GLY A 260 24.35 -0.13 -15.45
C GLY A 260 23.42 -1.04 -16.24
N LEU A 261 22.58 -0.46 -17.11
CA LEU A 261 21.68 -1.19 -18.01
C LEU A 261 22.28 -1.47 -19.40
N LEU A 262 23.41 -0.85 -19.79
CA LEU A 262 24.04 -1.01 -21.13
C LEU A 262 24.31 -2.45 -21.54
N ARG A 263 24.56 -3.35 -20.57
CA ARG A 263 24.75 -4.78 -20.83
C ARG A 263 23.43 -5.48 -21.12
N ALA A 264 22.41 -5.20 -20.29
CA ALA A 264 21.10 -5.81 -20.43
C ALA A 264 20.40 -5.37 -21.72
N ASP A 265 20.59 -4.12 -22.17
CA ASP A 265 20.09 -3.61 -23.45
C ASP A 265 20.55 -4.44 -24.66
N LYS A 266 21.70 -5.13 -24.56
CA LYS A 266 22.24 -6.02 -25.62
C LYS A 266 21.57 -7.40 -25.66
N GLY A 267 20.57 -7.63 -24.82
CA GLY A 267 19.67 -8.81 -24.83
C GLY A 267 19.37 -9.33 -23.43
N SER A 268 20.40 -9.48 -22.59
CA SER A 268 20.27 -9.87 -21.19
C SER A 268 21.56 -9.62 -20.40
N MET A 269 21.44 -9.35 -19.11
CA MET A 269 22.52 -9.40 -18.12
C MET A 269 22.24 -10.51 -17.10
N ASN A 270 23.25 -11.33 -16.79
CA ASN A 270 23.22 -12.33 -15.73
C ASN A 270 23.80 -11.69 -14.47
N ILE A 271 22.95 -11.18 -13.57
CA ILE A 271 23.41 -10.40 -12.42
C ILE A 271 24.40 -11.18 -11.51
N PRO A 272 24.19 -12.48 -11.21
CA PRO A 272 25.19 -13.32 -10.56
C PRO A 272 26.57 -13.31 -11.24
N GLU A 273 26.65 -13.51 -12.55
CA GLU A 273 27.92 -13.69 -13.26
C GLU A 273 28.56 -12.36 -13.70
N ASP A 274 27.80 -11.46 -14.33
CA ASP A 274 28.27 -10.18 -14.87
C ASP A 274 28.61 -9.15 -13.79
N VAL A 275 27.96 -9.23 -12.63
CA VAL A 275 28.07 -8.22 -11.56
C VAL A 275 28.62 -8.82 -10.27
N ILE A 276 27.88 -9.74 -9.64
CA ILE A 276 28.13 -10.13 -8.25
C ILE A 276 29.44 -10.91 -8.11
N ASN A 277 29.72 -11.81 -9.05
CA ASN A 277 30.94 -12.62 -9.07
C ASN A 277 32.08 -11.95 -9.87
N ARG A 278 31.87 -10.74 -10.43
CA ARG A 278 32.89 -10.01 -11.20
C ARG A 278 33.90 -9.33 -10.26
N ILE A 279 34.84 -10.11 -9.75
CA ILE A 279 35.88 -9.65 -8.81
C ILE A 279 36.92 -8.68 -9.42
N THR A 280 37.05 -8.65 -10.75
CA THR A 280 38.04 -7.81 -11.45
C THR A 280 37.49 -6.40 -11.70
N ILE A 281 37.90 -5.46 -10.85
CA ILE A 281 37.63 -4.02 -11.02
C ILE A 281 38.47 -3.49 -12.20
N PRO A 282 37.89 -2.79 -13.19
CA PRO A 282 38.66 -2.15 -14.26
C PRO A 282 39.60 -1.04 -13.77
N THR A 283 40.71 -0.87 -14.47
CA THR A 283 41.67 0.23 -14.25
C THR A 283 41.38 1.47 -15.08
N ASP A 284 40.66 1.33 -16.19
CA ASP A 284 40.25 2.45 -17.04
C ASP A 284 39.08 3.22 -16.39
N PRO A 285 39.09 4.57 -16.39
CA PRO A 285 38.04 5.37 -15.74
C PRO A 285 36.62 5.16 -16.29
N GLU A 286 36.45 4.95 -17.59
CA GLU A 286 35.13 4.76 -18.21
C GLU A 286 34.58 3.36 -17.91
N ASP A 287 35.38 2.31 -18.11
CA ASP A 287 34.99 0.94 -17.74
C ASP A 287 34.72 0.81 -16.23
N LYS A 288 35.45 1.57 -15.40
CA LYS A 288 35.26 1.58 -13.95
C LYS A 288 33.97 2.30 -13.54
N PHE A 289 33.61 3.41 -14.20
CA PHE A 289 32.30 4.05 -14.01
C PHE A 289 31.15 3.10 -14.39
N VAL A 290 31.29 2.35 -15.49
CA VAL A 290 30.31 1.33 -15.91
C VAL A 290 30.23 0.22 -14.86
N TYR A 291 31.35 -0.36 -14.43
CA TYR A 291 31.40 -1.42 -13.41
C TYR A 291 30.70 -1.03 -12.10
N HIS A 292 30.95 0.17 -11.59
CA HIS A 292 30.27 0.65 -10.38
C HIS A 292 28.78 0.94 -10.62
N SER A 293 28.41 1.38 -11.82
CA SER A 293 27.00 1.62 -12.20
C SER A 293 26.20 0.32 -12.40
N GLU A 294 26.83 -0.75 -12.92
CA GLU A 294 26.27 -2.11 -12.96
C GLU A 294 25.95 -2.58 -11.53
N TRP A 295 26.90 -2.46 -10.59
CA TRP A 295 26.71 -2.82 -9.19
C TRP A 295 25.61 -2.03 -8.47
N LEU A 296 25.57 -0.69 -8.62
CA LEU A 296 24.56 0.16 -8.00
C LEU A 296 23.15 -0.14 -8.54
N THR A 297 23.02 -0.27 -9.86
CA THR A 297 21.75 -0.59 -10.52
C THR A 297 21.25 -1.97 -10.11
N ALA A 298 22.11 -3.00 -10.15
CA ALA A 298 21.77 -4.35 -9.71
C ALA A 298 21.33 -4.41 -8.23
N ALA A 299 21.98 -3.63 -7.35
CA ALA A 299 21.62 -3.57 -5.93
C ALA A 299 20.23 -2.93 -5.72
N ALA A 300 19.93 -1.82 -6.40
CA ALA A 300 18.65 -1.13 -6.29
C ALA A 300 17.48 -1.95 -6.89
N LEU A 301 17.71 -2.62 -8.02
CA LEU A 301 16.74 -3.54 -8.62
C LEU A 301 16.52 -4.79 -7.78
N THR A 302 17.57 -5.35 -7.15
CA THR A 302 17.46 -6.51 -6.23
C THR A 302 16.58 -6.21 -5.02
N GLN A 303 16.65 -4.99 -4.48
CA GLN A 303 15.77 -4.56 -3.39
C GLN A 303 14.29 -4.56 -3.82
N THR A 304 13.99 -3.97 -4.98
CA THR A 304 12.61 -3.89 -5.52
C THR A 304 12.08 -5.27 -5.89
N TYR A 305 12.89 -6.10 -6.56
CA TYR A 305 12.60 -7.50 -6.88
C TYR A 305 12.25 -8.34 -5.64
N THR A 306 12.98 -8.17 -4.53
CA THR A 306 12.67 -8.87 -3.27
C THR A 306 11.22 -8.61 -2.86
N TYR A 307 10.79 -7.34 -2.90
CA TYR A 307 9.43 -6.97 -2.52
C TYR A 307 8.38 -7.44 -3.52
N MET A 308 8.69 -7.48 -4.82
CA MET A 308 7.80 -8.07 -5.83
C MET A 308 7.56 -9.55 -5.53
N ILE A 309 8.61 -10.34 -5.27
CA ILE A 309 8.47 -11.77 -4.95
C ILE A 309 7.73 -11.98 -3.62
N GLU A 310 8.07 -11.26 -2.54
CA GLU A 310 7.42 -11.44 -1.23
C GLU A 310 5.93 -11.07 -1.24
N ASN A 311 5.52 -10.12 -2.08
CA ASN A 311 4.12 -9.70 -2.19
C ASN A 311 3.38 -10.32 -3.40
N GLY A 312 4.08 -11.11 -4.22
CA GLY A 312 3.53 -11.74 -5.42
C GLY A 312 3.11 -10.74 -6.50
N LEU A 313 3.82 -9.63 -6.66
CA LEU A 313 3.47 -8.56 -7.60
C LEU A 313 4.07 -8.84 -8.98
N GLU A 314 3.27 -8.69 -10.04
CA GLU A 314 3.79 -8.67 -11.42
C GLU A 314 4.51 -7.35 -11.70
N TYR A 315 4.04 -6.22 -11.17
CA TYR A 315 4.50 -4.88 -11.51
C TYR A 315 5.00 -4.09 -10.29
N SER A 316 6.13 -3.40 -10.45
CA SER A 316 6.67 -2.39 -9.51
C SER A 316 7.51 -1.35 -10.26
N LYS A 317 7.85 -0.25 -9.60
CA LYS A 317 8.59 0.88 -10.17
C LYS A 317 9.77 1.27 -9.26
N LEU A 318 10.89 1.71 -9.84
CA LEU A 318 11.92 2.49 -9.15
C LEU A 318 11.94 3.90 -9.74
N VAL A 319 12.14 4.92 -8.90
CA VAL A 319 12.05 6.33 -9.30
C VAL A 319 13.20 7.15 -8.70
N THR A 320 13.84 8.00 -9.52
CA THR A 320 14.92 8.90 -9.06
C THR A 320 14.53 10.38 -9.01
N GLY A 321 13.45 10.75 -9.70
CA GLY A 321 13.01 12.12 -9.94
C GLY A 321 13.18 12.51 -11.41
N GLU A 322 14.34 12.22 -12.00
CA GLU A 322 14.64 12.43 -13.43
C GLU A 322 14.19 11.26 -14.31
N ALA A 323 14.30 10.04 -13.79
CA ALA A 323 14.05 8.81 -14.53
C ALA A 323 13.27 7.78 -13.72
N ASP A 324 12.60 6.90 -14.45
CA ASP A 324 11.69 5.87 -13.97
C ASP A 324 12.13 4.50 -14.50
N VAL A 325 12.31 3.51 -13.63
CA VAL A 325 12.50 2.10 -14.06
C VAL A 325 11.21 1.33 -13.79
N PHE A 326 10.47 1.02 -14.84
CA PHE A 326 9.27 0.18 -14.80
C PHE A 326 9.68 -1.29 -14.86
N LEU A 327 9.13 -2.12 -13.96
CA LEU A 327 9.54 -3.52 -13.78
C LEU A 327 8.38 -4.49 -13.95
N GLN A 328 8.63 -5.62 -14.61
CA GLN A 328 7.69 -6.75 -14.74
C GLN A 328 8.33 -8.08 -14.29
N LEU A 329 7.56 -8.91 -13.57
CA LEU A 329 7.86 -10.32 -13.26
C LEU A 329 6.74 -11.25 -13.73
N LYS A 330 7.04 -12.02 -14.78
CA LYS A 330 6.14 -13.04 -15.32
C LYS A 330 6.02 -14.24 -14.36
N GLU A 331 4.93 -15.01 -14.46
CA GLU A 331 4.66 -16.13 -13.55
C GLU A 331 5.57 -17.34 -13.80
N ASP A 332 5.93 -17.55 -15.06
CA ASP A 332 6.75 -18.63 -15.61
C ASP A 332 8.26 -18.36 -15.54
N GLU A 333 8.69 -17.09 -15.64
CA GLU A 333 10.08 -16.65 -15.46
C GLU A 333 10.29 -15.86 -14.13
N PRO A 334 10.08 -16.44 -12.93
CA PRO A 334 10.16 -15.73 -11.64
C PRO A 334 11.56 -15.22 -11.26
N HIS A 335 12.59 -15.49 -12.08
CA HIS A 335 13.98 -15.05 -11.88
C HIS A 335 14.51 -14.18 -13.03
N THR A 336 13.66 -13.85 -14.00
CA THR A 336 13.93 -12.83 -15.03
C THR A 336 13.20 -11.56 -14.66
N LEU A 337 13.94 -10.53 -14.26
CA LEU A 337 13.40 -9.19 -14.11
C LEU A 337 13.37 -8.51 -15.47
N TYR A 338 12.18 -8.15 -15.95
CA TYR A 338 12.02 -7.31 -17.14
C TYR A 338 12.01 -5.85 -16.72
N TYR A 339 12.75 -4.98 -17.42
CA TYR A 339 12.83 -3.54 -17.12
C TYR A 339 12.59 -2.65 -18.34
N HIS A 340 12.04 -1.46 -18.11
CA HIS A 340 12.08 -0.36 -19.05
C HIS A 340 12.54 0.91 -18.32
N LEU A 341 13.62 1.56 -18.79
CA LEU A 341 14.00 2.89 -18.31
C LEU A 341 13.21 3.92 -19.12
N GLY A 342 12.25 4.57 -18.47
CA GLY A 342 11.60 5.78 -18.95
C GLY A 342 12.37 7.03 -18.51
N GLU A 343 12.54 7.98 -19.42
CA GLU A 343 13.18 9.29 -19.17
C GLU A 343 12.21 10.42 -19.56
N PRO A 344 11.20 10.74 -18.72
CA PRO A 344 9.99 11.46 -19.17
C PRO A 344 10.23 12.88 -19.71
N ASN A 345 11.23 13.59 -19.18
CA ASN A 345 11.61 14.92 -19.68
C ASN A 345 12.30 14.89 -21.06
N ILE A 346 12.83 13.75 -21.48
CA ILE A 346 13.45 13.59 -22.81
C ILE A 346 12.43 12.97 -23.77
N GLU A 347 11.77 11.88 -23.38
CA GLU A 347 10.80 11.19 -24.24
C GLU A 347 9.58 12.04 -24.64
N ALA A 348 9.17 12.99 -23.81
CA ALA A 348 8.09 13.91 -24.13
C ALA A 348 8.49 14.96 -25.19
N GLU A 349 9.78 15.27 -25.33
CA GLU A 349 10.32 16.29 -26.25
C GLU A 349 11.10 15.68 -27.44
N ALA A 350 11.21 14.35 -27.51
CA ALA A 350 12.08 13.62 -28.43
C ALA A 350 11.59 13.44 -29.90
N GLN A 351 10.51 14.11 -30.33
CA GLN A 351 9.95 13.94 -31.68
C GLN A 351 9.78 15.26 -32.43
N ASP A 352 10.58 15.46 -33.48
CA ASP A 352 10.47 16.59 -34.40
C ASP A 352 9.03 16.80 -34.88
N GLY A 353 8.53 18.04 -34.79
CA GLY A 353 7.15 18.37 -35.15
C GLY A 353 6.08 17.88 -34.15
N ALA A 354 6.48 17.58 -32.91
CA ALA A 354 5.60 17.53 -31.74
C ALA A 354 6.09 18.57 -30.71
N ASP A 355 5.18 19.36 -30.14
CA ASP A 355 5.51 20.30 -29.05
C ASP A 355 5.82 19.54 -27.75
N ILE A 356 4.88 18.70 -27.30
CA ILE A 356 5.05 17.77 -26.18
C ILE A 356 4.23 16.51 -26.49
N LEU A 357 4.86 15.33 -26.41
CA LEU A 357 4.24 14.03 -26.60
C LEU A 357 3.57 13.56 -25.30
N LEU A 358 2.29 13.94 -25.13
CA LEU A 358 1.52 13.78 -23.89
C LEU A 358 1.59 12.40 -23.24
N CYS A 359 1.64 11.31 -24.01
CA CYS A 359 1.68 9.96 -23.45
C CYS A 359 3.00 9.64 -22.73
N ARG A 360 4.09 10.37 -23.01
CA ARG A 360 5.43 10.14 -22.45
C ARG A 360 5.74 10.96 -21.19
N THR A 361 4.86 11.85 -20.75
CA THR A 361 5.06 12.64 -19.53
C THR A 361 5.03 11.75 -18.28
N ALA A 362 5.67 12.16 -17.19
CA ALA A 362 5.79 11.36 -15.96
C ALA A 362 4.43 10.94 -15.37
N VAL A 363 3.42 11.83 -15.45
CA VAL A 363 2.03 11.54 -15.07
C VAL A 363 1.43 10.48 -15.98
N SER A 364 1.54 10.62 -17.30
CA SER A 364 0.97 9.67 -18.27
C SER A 364 1.60 8.29 -18.19
N GLN A 365 2.92 8.19 -18.06
CA GLN A 365 3.60 6.90 -17.91
C GLN A 365 3.15 6.21 -16.61
N THR A 366 3.20 6.93 -15.48
CA THR A 366 2.79 6.41 -14.17
C THR A 366 1.32 6.00 -14.14
N LEU A 367 0.42 6.82 -14.69
CA LEU A 367 -1.00 6.52 -14.85
C LEU A 367 -1.23 5.20 -15.60
N THR A 368 -0.64 5.05 -16.79
CA THR A 368 -0.81 3.81 -17.58
C THR A 368 -0.23 2.59 -16.87
N PHE A 369 0.88 2.74 -16.15
CA PHE A 369 1.48 1.65 -15.37
C PHE A 369 0.64 1.28 -14.13
N CYS A 370 0.03 2.26 -13.45
CA CYS A 370 -0.91 1.99 -12.38
C CYS A 370 -2.13 1.20 -12.87
N LEU A 371 -2.64 1.46 -14.09
CA LEU A 371 -3.73 0.65 -14.66
C LEU A 371 -3.29 -0.81 -14.94
N MET A 372 -2.05 -1.03 -15.39
CA MET A 372 -1.49 -2.38 -15.57
C MET A 372 -1.34 -3.11 -14.22
N ALA A 373 -0.83 -2.42 -13.20
CA ALA A 373 -0.71 -2.95 -11.84
C ALA A 373 -2.07 -3.25 -11.19
N LEU A 374 -3.10 -2.46 -11.49
CA LEU A 374 -4.46 -2.64 -10.98
C LEU A 374 -5.18 -3.84 -11.59
N ASP A 375 -4.94 -4.17 -12.86
CA ASP A 375 -5.56 -5.35 -13.49
C ASP A 375 -4.86 -6.67 -13.13
N SER A 376 -3.55 -6.59 -12.84
CA SER A 376 -2.77 -7.71 -12.32
C SER A 376 -3.31 -8.24 -10.98
N LYS A 377 -3.29 -9.58 -10.82
CA LYS A 377 -3.65 -10.26 -9.57
C LYS A 377 -2.41 -10.74 -8.84
N PRO A 378 -2.28 -10.53 -7.50
CA PRO A 378 -1.14 -11.03 -6.75
C PRO A 378 -0.99 -12.56 -6.84
N ARG A 379 0.23 -13.03 -7.11
CA ARG A 379 0.60 -14.45 -7.19
C ARG A 379 0.33 -15.17 -5.86
N SER A 380 0.04 -16.47 -5.93
CA SER A 380 -0.25 -17.34 -4.77
C SER A 380 0.92 -17.42 -3.78
N GLN A 381 0.64 -17.70 -2.50
CA GLN A 381 1.66 -17.93 -1.48
C GLN A 381 2.58 -19.09 -1.84
N LYS A 382 2.06 -20.09 -2.56
CA LYS A 382 2.82 -21.21 -3.10
C LYS A 382 3.84 -20.78 -4.15
N TRP A 383 3.44 -19.92 -5.11
CA TRP A 383 4.37 -19.32 -6.07
C TRP A 383 5.44 -18.48 -5.37
N ARG A 384 5.04 -17.60 -4.44
CA ARG A 384 5.98 -16.75 -3.69
C ARG A 384 7.02 -17.57 -2.93
N ASN A 385 6.57 -18.60 -2.21
CA ASN A 385 7.47 -19.48 -1.47
C ASN A 385 8.42 -20.24 -2.41
N HIS A 386 7.91 -20.80 -3.51
CA HIS A 386 8.75 -21.48 -4.51
C HIS A 386 9.83 -20.54 -5.07
N ALA A 387 9.45 -19.35 -5.52
CA ALA A 387 10.37 -18.36 -6.05
C ALA A 387 11.41 -17.89 -5.01
N LEU A 388 11.03 -17.72 -3.74
CA LEU A 388 11.97 -17.42 -2.64
C LEU A 388 12.90 -18.58 -2.29
N GLU A 389 12.56 -19.82 -2.64
CA GLU A 389 13.42 -20.98 -2.45
C GLU A 389 14.46 -21.09 -3.57
N THR A 390 14.02 -20.98 -4.82
CA THR A 390 14.86 -21.18 -6.02
C THR A 390 15.67 -19.95 -6.43
N ALA A 391 15.26 -18.73 -6.03
CA ALA A 391 16.00 -17.51 -6.36
C ALA A 391 17.43 -17.52 -5.80
N TYR A 392 18.35 -16.97 -6.59
CA TYR A 392 19.74 -16.74 -6.17
C TYR A 392 19.77 -15.82 -4.94
N LYS A 393 20.65 -16.12 -3.98
CA LYS A 393 20.74 -15.42 -2.69
C LYS A 393 22.12 -14.83 -2.52
N ALA A 394 22.21 -13.54 -2.80
CA ALA A 394 23.44 -12.79 -2.76
C ALA A 394 23.51 -11.88 -1.54
N VAL A 395 24.73 -11.54 -1.14
CA VAL A 395 25.00 -10.48 -0.15
C VAL A 395 25.32 -9.19 -0.90
N ILE A 396 24.36 -8.68 -1.67
CA ILE A 396 24.44 -7.33 -2.24
C ILE A 396 24.00 -6.36 -1.16
N ASP A 397 24.78 -5.30 -0.93
CA ASP A 397 24.44 -4.21 -0.02
C ASP A 397 24.81 -2.90 -0.71
N HIS A 398 23.78 -2.18 -1.19
CA HIS A 398 23.91 -0.93 -1.96
C HIS A 398 24.75 0.12 -1.23
N GLU A 399 24.65 0.14 0.10
CA GLU A 399 25.37 1.09 0.95
C GLU A 399 26.82 0.64 1.20
N ALA A 400 27.09 -0.67 1.29
CA ALA A 400 28.45 -1.18 1.30
C ALA A 400 29.18 -0.87 -0.02
N ILE A 401 28.49 -0.98 -1.16
CA ILE A 401 29.01 -0.61 -2.49
C ILE A 401 29.31 0.90 -2.53
N LEU A 402 28.35 1.75 -2.13
CA LEU A 402 28.56 3.21 -2.05
C LEU A 402 29.72 3.61 -1.13
N ARG A 403 30.02 2.83 -0.08
CA ARG A 403 31.17 3.07 0.81
C ARG A 403 32.51 2.55 0.26
N GLN A 404 32.48 1.57 -0.64
CA GLN A 404 33.68 1.04 -1.30
C GLN A 404 34.14 1.91 -2.49
N ILE A 405 33.24 2.65 -3.12
CA ILE A 405 33.59 3.62 -4.18
C ILE A 405 34.28 4.85 -3.53
N PRO A 406 35.54 5.19 -3.89
CA PRO A 406 36.24 6.36 -3.36
C PRO A 406 35.55 7.71 -3.68
N PRO A 407 35.80 8.78 -2.88
CA PRO A 407 35.28 10.13 -3.16
C PRO A 407 35.64 10.66 -4.56
N GLU A 408 36.84 10.35 -5.03
CA GLU A 408 37.40 10.79 -6.31
C GLU A 408 36.69 10.10 -7.48
N GLU A 409 36.30 8.84 -7.27
CA GLU A 409 35.57 8.03 -8.25
C GLU A 409 34.08 8.39 -8.30
N LYS A 410 33.55 8.98 -7.21
CA LYS A 410 32.22 9.63 -7.19
C LYS A 410 32.17 10.95 -7.96
N THR A 411 33.30 11.43 -8.48
CA THR A 411 33.40 12.58 -9.39
C THR A 411 33.82 12.20 -10.81
N LEU A 412 33.87 10.90 -11.16
CA LEU A 412 34.11 10.46 -12.53
C LEU A 412 33.04 11.02 -13.48
N THR A 413 33.50 11.65 -14.57
CA THR A 413 32.67 12.02 -15.71
C THR A 413 32.04 10.76 -16.31
N PRO A 414 30.73 10.72 -16.59
CA PRO A 414 30.15 9.60 -17.33
C PRO A 414 30.82 9.44 -18.71
N PRO A 415 30.92 8.21 -19.26
CA PRO A 415 31.46 8.00 -20.59
C PRO A 415 30.54 8.58 -21.69
N PRO A 416 31.07 8.99 -22.87
CA PRO A 416 30.29 9.54 -23.98
C PRO A 416 29.04 8.71 -24.36
N SER A 417 29.16 7.38 -24.25
CA SER A 417 28.12 6.41 -24.55
C SER A 417 26.84 6.52 -23.71
N VAL A 418 26.87 7.16 -22.53
CA VAL A 418 25.70 7.28 -21.63
C VAL A 418 25.08 8.67 -21.57
N PHE A 419 25.54 9.64 -22.37
CA PHE A 419 24.87 10.94 -22.49
C PHE A 419 23.62 10.89 -23.37
N HIS A 420 23.49 9.88 -24.24
CA HIS A 420 22.31 9.68 -25.06
C HIS A 420 21.22 8.90 -24.30
N ALA A 421 19.97 9.35 -24.42
CA ALA A 421 18.80 8.70 -23.81
C ALA A 421 18.27 7.55 -24.66
N ARG A 422 17.50 6.63 -24.04
CA ARG A 422 16.80 5.55 -24.76
C ARG A 422 15.52 6.09 -25.44
N ILE A 423 15.67 6.86 -26.51
CA ILE A 423 14.54 7.39 -27.29
C ILE A 423 13.88 6.23 -28.07
N HIS A 424 12.68 5.84 -27.66
CA HIS A 424 11.91 4.79 -28.32
C HIS A 424 11.03 5.40 -29.45
N PRO A 425 11.13 4.94 -30.71
CA PRO A 425 10.51 5.61 -31.86
C PRO A 425 8.97 5.53 -31.82
N PHE A 426 8.32 6.69 -31.68
CA PHE A 426 6.87 6.81 -31.56
C PHE A 426 6.16 6.74 -32.93
N LYS A 427 5.35 5.69 -33.14
CA LYS A 427 4.42 5.59 -34.27
C LYS A 427 3.14 6.36 -33.95
N ARG A 428 2.97 7.57 -34.51
CA ARG A 428 1.68 8.27 -34.51
C ARG A 428 0.61 7.40 -35.17
N SER A 429 -0.43 7.02 -34.43
CA SER A 429 -1.69 6.61 -35.03
C SER A 429 -2.21 7.76 -35.91
N PRO A 430 -2.78 7.50 -37.11
CA PRO A 430 -3.31 8.57 -37.95
C PRO A 430 -4.41 9.31 -37.20
N ILE A 431 -4.29 10.63 -37.08
CA ILE A 431 -5.18 11.47 -36.28
C ILE A 431 -6.61 11.32 -36.81
N ILE A 432 -7.52 10.85 -35.95
CA ILE A 432 -8.93 10.67 -36.32
C ILE A 432 -9.63 12.04 -36.28
N LEU A 433 -9.38 12.86 -37.30
CA LEU A 433 -9.88 14.23 -37.48
C LEU A 433 -11.42 14.35 -37.64
N ARG A 434 -12.19 13.33 -37.23
CA ARG A 434 -13.66 13.30 -37.30
C ARG A 434 -14.21 12.50 -36.11
N PRO A 435 -14.96 13.12 -35.18
CA PRO A 435 -15.68 12.40 -34.15
C PRO A 435 -16.59 11.33 -34.78
N ARG A 436 -16.36 10.07 -34.41
CA ARG A 436 -17.10 8.93 -34.94
C ARG A 436 -18.49 8.90 -34.31
N LYS A 437 -19.41 9.72 -34.82
CA LYS A 437 -20.80 9.88 -34.32
C LYS A 437 -21.37 8.52 -33.93
N SER A 438 -21.66 8.36 -32.63
CA SER A 438 -22.22 7.12 -32.07
C SER A 438 -23.47 6.72 -32.86
N ARG A 439 -23.36 5.64 -33.62
CA ARG A 439 -24.50 5.02 -34.31
C ARG A 439 -25.31 4.26 -33.27
N LYS A 440 -26.13 5.00 -32.50
CA LYS A 440 -27.19 4.44 -31.67
C LYS A 440 -27.99 3.44 -32.52
N ALA A 441 -27.94 2.16 -32.16
CA ALA A 441 -28.60 1.11 -32.90
C ALA A 441 -30.13 1.34 -32.89
N ARG A 442 -30.67 1.72 -34.05
CA ARG A 442 -32.11 1.94 -34.22
C ARG A 442 -32.69 0.77 -35.00
N ASN A 443 -33.22 -0.20 -34.25
CA ASN A 443 -33.93 -1.33 -34.82
C ASN A 443 -35.23 -0.83 -35.48
N SER A 444 -35.33 -0.95 -36.81
CA SER A 444 -36.60 -0.93 -37.53
C SER A 444 -36.47 -1.70 -38.85
N CYS A 445 -37.55 -2.37 -39.25
CA CYS A 445 -37.67 -3.03 -40.54
C CYS A 445 -38.00 -2.01 -41.65
N GLY A 446 -37.62 -2.33 -42.90
CA GLY A 446 -37.97 -1.58 -44.10
C GLY A 446 -37.29 -2.19 -45.34
N SER A 447 -38.06 -2.77 -46.25
CA SER A 447 -37.58 -3.38 -47.50
C SER A 447 -37.45 -2.35 -48.62
N VAL A 448 -36.53 -2.56 -49.56
CA VAL A 448 -36.80 -2.74 -51.02
C VAL A 448 -35.47 -3.04 -51.71
N ASP A 449 -35.44 -4.10 -52.54
CA ASP A 449 -34.33 -4.41 -53.44
C ASP A 449 -34.42 -3.62 -54.74
N ILE A 450 -33.29 -3.07 -55.23
CA ILE A 450 -33.08 -2.71 -56.65
C ILE A 450 -31.67 -3.17 -57.05
N LEU A 451 -31.59 -3.97 -58.12
CA LEU A 451 -30.35 -4.41 -58.77
C LEU A 451 -30.08 -3.59 -60.04
N LEU A 452 -28.79 -3.44 -60.40
CA LEU A 452 -28.14 -3.23 -61.72
C LEU A 452 -26.68 -2.78 -61.40
N HIS A 453 -25.58 -3.39 -61.87
CA HIS A 453 -25.04 -3.54 -63.26
C HIS A 453 -24.88 -2.18 -63.99
N GLU A 454 -23.73 -1.76 -64.55
CA GLU A 454 -22.47 -2.45 -64.90
C GLU A 454 -21.18 -1.59 -64.76
N ASP A 455 -20.03 -2.23 -65.04
CA ASP A 455 -18.61 -1.79 -65.07
C ASP A 455 -18.25 -1.02 -66.39
N PRO A 456 -16.98 -0.88 -66.86
CA PRO A 456 -15.71 -0.49 -66.22
C PRO A 456 -14.93 0.60 -67.02
N GLN A 457 -13.83 1.16 -66.46
CA GLN A 457 -12.65 1.60 -67.27
C GLN A 457 -11.31 1.37 -66.54
N SER A 458 -10.38 0.65 -67.20
CA SER A 458 -8.97 0.41 -66.82
C SER A 458 -8.03 1.29 -67.69
N PRO A 459 -6.66 1.29 -67.64
CA PRO A 459 -5.69 0.15 -67.57
C PRO A 459 -4.41 0.47 -66.72
N SER A 460 -3.21 -0.18 -66.81
CA SER A 460 -2.81 -1.61 -66.73
C SER A 460 -1.27 -1.75 -66.57
N SER A 461 -0.76 -2.70 -65.78
CA SER A 461 0.57 -3.38 -65.89
C SER A 461 0.65 -4.46 -64.80
N SER A 462 0.67 -5.77 -65.08
CA SER A 462 1.85 -6.60 -65.45
C SER A 462 2.97 -6.56 -64.40
N SER A 463 3.46 -7.65 -63.80
CA SER A 463 3.09 -9.10 -63.80
C SER A 463 3.92 -9.81 -62.66
N ASP A 464 4.03 -11.12 -62.38
CA ASP A 464 3.76 -12.41 -63.07
C ASP A 464 3.43 -13.58 -62.08
N GLU A 465 2.45 -14.42 -62.44
CA GLU A 465 2.41 -15.91 -62.44
C GLU A 465 2.69 -16.86 -61.22
N THR A 466 1.61 -17.52 -60.79
CA THR A 466 1.49 -18.95 -60.31
C THR A 466 2.12 -19.37 -58.95
N SER A 467 1.67 -20.44 -58.27
CA SER A 467 0.71 -21.51 -58.60
C SER A 467 -0.21 -21.92 -57.43
N ASP A 468 -1.41 -22.42 -57.75
CA ASP A 468 -2.52 -22.83 -56.85
C ASP A 468 -2.49 -24.32 -56.37
N VAL A 469 -3.63 -24.78 -55.80
CA VAL A 469 -4.14 -26.19 -55.66
C VAL A 469 -3.98 -26.82 -54.25
N GLU A 470 -5.04 -27.26 -53.54
CA GLU A 470 -6.50 -27.07 -53.71
C GLU A 470 -7.30 -27.21 -52.38
N THR A 471 -8.63 -27.03 -52.44
CA THR A 471 -9.63 -27.17 -51.35
C THR A 471 -10.18 -28.63 -51.28
N PRO A 472 -11.39 -29.02 -50.77
CA PRO A 472 -12.56 -28.34 -50.14
C PRO A 472 -12.94 -28.99 -48.77
N SER A 473 -14.16 -29.04 -48.18
CA SER A 473 -15.54 -28.60 -48.51
C SER A 473 -16.45 -28.56 -47.25
N LYS A 474 -17.29 -27.51 -47.09
CA LYS A 474 -18.73 -27.54 -46.66
C LYS A 474 -19.09 -28.04 -45.22
N SER A 475 -20.23 -27.69 -44.58
CA SER A 475 -21.37 -26.78 -44.89
C SER A 475 -22.17 -26.37 -43.62
N ARG A 476 -23.02 -25.32 -43.73
CA ARG A 476 -23.97 -24.81 -42.70
C ARG A 476 -25.36 -25.47 -42.74
N ALA A 477 -26.07 -25.51 -41.59
CA ALA A 477 -27.50 -25.18 -41.30
C ALA A 477 -27.89 -25.82 -39.93
N ARG A 478 -28.71 -25.30 -38.99
CA ARG A 478 -30.01 -24.58 -38.97
C ARG A 478 -31.16 -25.41 -39.60
N THR A 479 -32.38 -25.51 -39.04
CA THR A 479 -33.27 -24.41 -38.58
C THR A 479 -34.37 -24.89 -37.59
N ASN A 480 -34.81 -23.94 -36.74
CA ASN A 480 -35.99 -23.78 -35.87
C ASN A 480 -37.24 -24.72 -35.97
N GLN A 481 -37.89 -24.93 -34.82
CA GLN A 481 -39.29 -24.54 -34.46
C GLN A 481 -39.51 -24.87 -32.96
N SER A 482 -39.91 -24.01 -32.01
CA SER A 482 -41.06 -23.08 -31.85
C SER A 482 -42.38 -23.76 -31.47
N GLY A 483 -42.82 -23.60 -30.21
CA GLY A 483 -44.14 -24.04 -29.71
C GLY A 483 -44.33 -23.72 -28.22
N THR A 484 -45.44 -23.09 -27.85
CA THR A 484 -45.78 -22.67 -26.47
C THR A 484 -46.61 -23.73 -25.72
N GLY A 485 -46.40 -23.84 -24.42
CA GLY A 485 -47.20 -24.68 -23.50
C GLY A 485 -46.84 -24.38 -22.04
N GLN A 486 -47.79 -24.52 -21.11
CA GLN A 486 -47.66 -24.00 -19.73
C GLN A 486 -48.06 -25.05 -18.67
N ILE A 487 -47.53 -24.88 -17.46
CA ILE A 487 -48.05 -25.36 -16.15
C ILE A 487 -47.65 -26.79 -15.67
N HIS A 488 -47.17 -26.81 -14.42
CA HIS A 488 -47.02 -27.90 -13.43
C HIS A 488 -46.00 -29.05 -13.60
N SER A 489 -44.89 -28.91 -12.85
CA SER A 489 -44.49 -29.75 -11.69
C SER A 489 -44.52 -31.29 -11.80
N ILE A 490 -43.35 -31.92 -11.65
CA ILE A 490 -42.99 -32.73 -10.46
C ILE A 490 -41.47 -32.92 -10.39
N ASN A 491 -40.95 -33.17 -9.17
CA ASN A 491 -39.53 -33.22 -8.82
C ASN A 491 -38.72 -34.28 -9.59
N SER A 492 -37.46 -33.94 -9.93
CA SER A 492 -36.35 -34.91 -9.88
C SER A 492 -35.05 -34.21 -9.48
N SER A 493 -34.71 -34.31 -8.20
CA SER A 493 -33.50 -33.74 -7.61
C SER A 493 -32.38 -34.78 -7.54
N GLN A 494 -31.30 -34.65 -8.33
CA GLN A 494 -29.94 -35.14 -8.02
C GLN A 494 -28.96 -34.92 -9.20
N THR A 495 -28.24 -33.80 -9.23
CA THR A 495 -26.91 -33.70 -9.87
C THR A 495 -26.07 -32.63 -9.19
N ALA A 496 -24.90 -33.05 -8.67
CA ALA A 496 -23.75 -32.26 -8.21
C ALA A 496 -23.88 -30.72 -8.14
N GLU A 497 -24.11 -30.19 -6.93
CA GLU A 497 -23.56 -28.88 -6.57
C GLU A 497 -22.05 -29.03 -6.37
N ASP A 498 -21.25 -28.45 -7.27
CA ASP A 498 -19.83 -28.25 -7.01
C ASP A 498 -19.68 -27.17 -5.93
N ARG A 499 -19.20 -27.57 -4.75
CA ARG A 499 -19.27 -26.74 -3.53
C ARG A 499 -18.05 -25.87 -3.40
N ASP A 500 -18.18 -24.60 -3.79
CA ASP A 500 -17.18 -23.57 -3.50
C ASP A 500 -16.78 -23.59 -2.01
N VAL A 501 -15.55 -24.01 -1.76
CA VAL A 501 -14.98 -24.16 -0.43
C VAL A 501 -14.83 -22.80 0.27
N ARG A 502 -14.73 -21.70 -0.50
CA ARG A 502 -14.51 -20.33 -0.02
C ARG A 502 -15.71 -19.74 0.72
N HIS A 503 -16.90 -20.35 0.63
CA HIS A 503 -18.12 -19.87 1.30
C HIS A 503 -18.60 -20.78 2.44
N ARG A 504 -17.77 -21.70 2.94
CA ARG A 504 -18.12 -22.55 4.09
C ARG A 504 -18.26 -21.74 5.39
N GLN A 505 -19.35 -22.00 6.11
CA GLN A 505 -19.62 -21.47 7.45
C GLN A 505 -18.70 -22.13 8.50
N TYR A 506 -18.47 -21.43 9.61
CA TYR A 506 -17.69 -21.95 10.74
C TYR A 506 -18.39 -23.14 11.42
N CYS A 507 -17.60 -24.10 11.91
CA CYS A 507 -18.09 -25.11 12.84
C CYS A 507 -18.53 -24.44 14.15
N THR A 508 -19.62 -24.92 14.73
CA THR A 508 -20.18 -24.41 15.99
C THR A 508 -19.19 -24.56 17.16
N HIS A 509 -19.33 -23.72 18.19
CA HIS A 509 -18.56 -23.84 19.43
C HIS A 509 -18.73 -25.24 20.05
N ALA A 510 -19.95 -25.78 20.07
CA ALA A 510 -20.23 -27.13 20.58
C ALA A 510 -19.53 -28.23 19.78
N CYS A 511 -19.56 -28.19 18.44
CA CYS A 511 -18.81 -29.10 17.57
C CYS A 511 -17.30 -29.08 17.86
N LEU A 512 -16.70 -27.89 17.98
CA LEU A 512 -15.26 -27.77 18.21
C LEU A 512 -14.88 -28.16 19.65
N LEU A 513 -15.74 -27.89 20.64
CA LEU A 513 -15.59 -28.37 22.01
C LEU A 513 -15.70 -29.90 22.08
N GLY A 514 -16.60 -30.49 21.30
CA GLY A 514 -16.76 -31.94 21.15
C GLY A 514 -15.50 -32.62 20.63
N LEU A 515 -14.87 -32.04 19.60
CA LEU A 515 -13.57 -32.49 19.07
C LEU A 515 -12.42 -32.43 20.10
N VAL A 516 -12.44 -31.44 21.01
CA VAL A 516 -11.44 -31.33 22.08
C VAL A 516 -11.70 -32.35 23.19
N ARG A 517 -12.97 -32.57 23.57
CA ARG A 517 -13.37 -33.46 24.67
C ARG A 517 -13.63 -34.92 24.27
N LYS A 518 -13.65 -35.25 22.97
CA LYS A 518 -14.10 -36.53 22.40
C LYS A 518 -15.59 -36.85 22.66
N HIS A 519 -16.45 -35.83 22.68
CA HIS A 519 -17.90 -36.02 22.72
C HIS A 519 -18.43 -36.41 21.32
N PRO A 520 -19.71 -36.80 21.19
CA PRO A 520 -20.37 -36.89 19.89
C PRO A 520 -20.32 -35.58 19.10
N LEU A 521 -20.58 -35.69 17.80
CA LEU A 521 -20.77 -34.57 16.88
C LEU A 521 -21.97 -33.70 17.30
N ASP A 522 -21.87 -32.41 17.02
CA ASP A 522 -23.01 -31.48 17.14
C ASP A 522 -23.78 -31.45 15.81
N ASP A 523 -25.03 -31.91 15.85
CA ASP A 523 -25.92 -31.98 14.69
C ASP A 523 -26.36 -30.60 14.18
N ALA A 524 -26.21 -29.54 14.97
CA ALA A 524 -26.42 -28.16 14.54
C ALA A 524 -25.21 -27.56 13.78
N CYS A 525 -24.09 -28.30 13.64
CA CYS A 525 -22.93 -27.82 12.91
C CYS A 525 -23.15 -27.88 11.39
N PRO A 526 -22.97 -26.77 10.64
CA PRO A 526 -23.21 -26.76 9.18
C PRO A 526 -22.28 -27.71 8.40
N ASN A 527 -21.13 -28.09 8.99
CA ASN A 527 -20.19 -29.03 8.40
C ASN A 527 -20.38 -30.50 8.89
N VAL A 528 -21.39 -30.79 9.72
CA VAL A 528 -21.52 -32.09 10.42
C VAL A 528 -21.47 -33.30 9.49
N ASN A 529 -22.11 -33.23 8.31
CA ASN A 529 -22.12 -34.33 7.34
C ASN A 529 -20.73 -34.66 6.78
N VAL A 530 -19.85 -33.65 6.66
CA VAL A 530 -18.46 -33.86 6.23
C VAL A 530 -17.61 -34.46 7.36
N HIS A 531 -17.92 -34.13 8.62
CA HIS A 531 -17.30 -34.77 9.78
C HIS A 531 -17.73 -36.24 9.92
N ARG A 532 -19.04 -36.54 9.73
CA ARG A 532 -19.61 -37.90 9.74
C ARG A 532 -18.96 -38.79 8.69
N ALA A 533 -18.78 -38.29 7.46
CA ALA A 533 -18.19 -39.04 6.34
C ALA A 533 -16.77 -39.58 6.59
N HIS A 534 -16.04 -39.00 7.55
CA HIS A 534 -14.67 -39.41 7.91
C HIS A 534 -14.58 -40.04 9.32
N GLY A 535 -15.69 -40.09 10.07
CA GLY A 535 -15.73 -40.47 11.48
C GLY A 535 -16.42 -41.81 11.73
N ALA A 536 -16.33 -42.29 12.97
CA ALA A 536 -17.04 -43.49 13.44
C ALA A 536 -18.51 -43.15 13.73
N GLY A 537 -19.28 -42.85 12.68
CA GLY A 537 -20.70 -42.50 12.74
C GLY A 537 -20.97 -41.17 13.45
N ILE A 538 -21.13 -41.22 14.78
CA ILE A 538 -21.55 -40.08 15.61
C ILE A 538 -20.39 -39.36 16.30
N TYR A 539 -19.13 -39.80 16.14
CA TYR A 539 -17.96 -39.22 16.81
C TYR A 539 -16.96 -38.57 15.83
N HIS A 540 -16.26 -37.55 16.31
CA HIS A 540 -15.18 -36.90 15.57
C HIS A 540 -14.04 -37.87 15.22
N ALA A 541 -13.73 -37.94 13.92
CA ALA A 541 -12.56 -38.67 13.39
C ALA A 541 -11.22 -38.19 13.98
N LEU A 542 -11.13 -36.89 14.27
CA LEU A 542 -9.92 -36.22 14.73
C LEU A 542 -10.08 -35.74 16.17
N GLY A 543 -9.05 -35.95 16.98
CA GLY A 543 -8.85 -35.16 18.20
C GLY A 543 -7.99 -33.92 17.92
N ARG A 544 -8.04 -32.93 18.82
CA ARG A 544 -7.31 -31.66 18.74
C ARG A 544 -5.89 -31.71 18.16
N LYS A 545 -5.02 -32.59 18.68
CA LYS A 545 -3.62 -32.73 18.22
C LYS A 545 -3.53 -33.18 16.74
N SER A 546 -4.46 -34.03 16.30
CA SER A 546 -4.53 -34.53 14.93
C SER A 546 -4.99 -33.43 13.97
N LEU A 547 -6.03 -32.66 14.35
CA LEU A 547 -6.51 -31.51 13.57
C LEU A 547 -5.38 -30.47 13.36
N ALA A 548 -4.68 -30.06 14.43
CA ALA A 548 -3.58 -29.11 14.31
C ALA A 548 -2.41 -29.66 13.46
N LYS A 549 -2.10 -30.96 13.56
CA LYS A 549 -1.06 -31.62 12.74
C LYS A 549 -1.45 -31.74 11.27
N GLN A 550 -2.73 -31.92 10.95
CA GLN A 550 -3.20 -31.97 9.57
C GLN A 550 -3.31 -30.57 8.95
N MET A 551 -3.82 -29.58 9.70
CA MET A 551 -3.83 -28.18 9.25
C MET A 551 -2.41 -27.68 8.92
N LEU A 552 -1.43 -27.95 9.78
CA LEU A 552 -0.02 -27.62 9.50
C LEU A 552 0.55 -28.37 8.28
N ARG A 553 0.03 -29.55 7.92
CA ARG A 553 0.42 -30.25 6.68
C ARG A 553 -0.20 -29.62 5.43
N GLN A 554 -1.49 -29.28 5.49
CA GLN A 554 -2.20 -28.58 4.42
C GLN A 554 -1.47 -27.27 4.07
N LEU A 555 -1.27 -26.40 5.07
CA LEU A 555 -0.57 -25.12 4.91
C LEU A 555 0.93 -25.23 4.54
N ALA A 556 1.55 -26.42 4.71
CA ALA A 556 2.93 -26.67 4.28
C ALA A 556 3.03 -27.20 2.84
N GLN A 557 1.94 -27.76 2.30
CA GLN A 557 1.83 -28.19 0.91
C GLN A 557 1.31 -27.06 0.01
N ASP A 558 0.33 -26.30 0.51
CA ASP A 558 -0.23 -25.13 -0.15
C ASP A 558 -0.73 -24.13 0.91
N PRO A 559 -0.06 -22.98 1.13
CA PRO A 559 -0.45 -22.06 2.20
C PRO A 559 -1.78 -21.34 1.97
N ASP A 560 -2.33 -21.39 0.76
CA ASP A 560 -3.65 -20.83 0.40
C ASP A 560 -4.78 -21.86 0.50
N SER A 561 -4.47 -23.17 0.52
CA SER A 561 -5.47 -24.23 0.68
C SER A 561 -6.21 -24.07 2.01
N GLY A 562 -7.51 -23.84 1.92
CA GLY A 562 -8.39 -23.56 3.05
C GLY A 562 -7.92 -22.43 3.96
N CYS A 563 -7.19 -21.42 3.45
CA CYS A 563 -6.57 -20.37 4.26
C CYS A 563 -6.91 -18.98 3.70
N GLU A 564 -7.53 -18.13 4.53
CA GLU A 564 -8.10 -16.87 4.05
C GLU A 564 -7.94 -15.75 5.09
N PRO A 565 -7.26 -14.64 4.77
CA PRO A 565 -7.15 -13.49 5.67
C PRO A 565 -8.47 -12.71 5.72
N LEU A 566 -8.96 -12.42 6.93
CA LEU A 566 -10.30 -11.82 7.15
C LEU A 566 -10.32 -10.28 7.14
N GLY A 567 -9.26 -9.62 6.67
CA GLY A 567 -9.04 -8.16 6.78
C GLY A 567 -8.92 -7.61 8.21
N LYS A 568 -9.34 -8.38 9.22
CA LYS A 568 -9.36 -7.98 10.63
C LYS A 568 -7.99 -8.17 11.27
N GLN A 569 -7.32 -7.05 11.52
CA GLN A 569 -5.99 -7.00 12.10
C GLN A 569 -5.96 -6.19 13.40
N GLY A 570 -5.32 -6.75 14.43
CA GLY A 570 -4.98 -6.05 15.67
C GLY A 570 -3.55 -5.51 15.65
N THR A 571 -3.08 -4.95 16.78
CA THR A 571 -1.71 -4.44 16.91
C THR A 571 -0.63 -5.53 16.85
N ARG A 572 -1.00 -6.81 17.06
CA ARG A 572 -0.04 -7.92 17.23
C ARG A 572 -0.37 -9.21 16.49
N GLY A 573 -1.51 -9.26 15.79
CA GLY A 573 -1.85 -10.37 14.91
C GLY A 573 -3.02 -10.08 13.99
N ALA A 574 -3.13 -10.86 12.91
CA ALA A 574 -4.21 -10.81 11.93
C ALA A 574 -5.09 -12.06 12.02
N LEU A 575 -6.38 -11.94 11.72
CA LEU A 575 -7.33 -13.06 11.76
C LEU A 575 -7.47 -13.73 10.41
N PHE A 576 -7.58 -15.06 10.44
CA PHE A 576 -7.74 -15.93 9.28
C PHE A 576 -8.95 -16.86 9.49
N ARG A 577 -9.72 -17.12 8.43
CA ARG A 577 -10.59 -18.31 8.35
C ARG A 577 -9.73 -19.47 7.87
N LEU A 578 -9.72 -20.57 8.62
CA LEU A 578 -9.06 -21.81 8.23
C LEU A 578 -10.09 -22.93 8.06
N THR A 579 -9.97 -23.68 6.97
CA THR A 579 -10.79 -24.86 6.65
C THR A 579 -9.87 -26.05 6.44
N LEU A 580 -9.94 -27.07 7.31
CA LEU A 580 -9.28 -28.35 7.06
C LEU A 580 -10.09 -29.12 6.02
N GLU A 581 -9.72 -28.98 4.75
CA GLU A 581 -10.54 -29.41 3.59
C GLU A 581 -10.91 -30.89 3.67
N SER A 582 -9.93 -31.73 4.02
CA SER A 582 -10.06 -33.19 4.13
C SER A 582 -11.08 -33.69 5.16
N HIS A 583 -11.55 -32.85 6.07
CA HIS A 583 -12.53 -33.22 7.11
C HIS A 583 -13.64 -32.16 7.31
N GLY A 584 -13.61 -31.06 6.54
CA GLY A 584 -14.57 -29.96 6.60
C GLY A 584 -14.53 -29.10 7.87
N TYR A 585 -13.50 -29.16 8.71
CA TYR A 585 -13.44 -28.34 9.93
C TYR A 585 -13.07 -26.89 9.61
N THR A 586 -14.06 -25.99 9.66
CA THR A 586 -13.90 -24.54 9.46
C THR A 586 -13.85 -23.80 10.79
N PHE A 587 -12.80 -23.03 11.06
CA PHE A 587 -12.56 -22.35 12.32
C PHE A 587 -11.70 -21.08 12.12
N VAL A 588 -11.32 -20.39 13.21
CA VAL A 588 -10.55 -19.14 13.16
C VAL A 588 -9.10 -19.37 13.59
N ALA A 589 -8.16 -18.68 12.96
CA ALA A 589 -6.80 -18.57 13.46
C ALA A 589 -6.37 -17.12 13.64
N LYS A 590 -5.60 -16.84 14.69
CA LYS A 590 -4.89 -15.57 14.89
C LYS A 590 -3.43 -15.79 14.52
N GLY A 591 -2.97 -15.16 13.43
CA GLY A 591 -1.59 -15.24 12.93
C GLY A 591 -0.73 -14.08 13.44
N THR A 592 0.56 -14.33 13.72
CA THR A 592 1.54 -13.30 14.12
C THR A 592 2.86 -13.40 13.36
N VAL A 593 3.53 -12.25 13.23
CA VAL A 593 4.94 -12.11 12.86
C VAL A 593 5.89 -12.58 13.97
N VAL A 594 7.17 -12.73 13.64
CA VAL A 594 8.24 -13.21 14.56
C VAL A 594 8.27 -12.41 15.86
N ALA A 595 8.15 -11.09 15.76
CA ALA A 595 8.27 -10.12 16.85
C ALA A 595 7.34 -10.39 18.04
N PHE A 596 6.15 -10.94 17.81
CA PHE A 596 5.13 -11.19 18.84
C PHE A 596 4.80 -12.68 19.03
N LYS A 597 5.56 -13.59 18.38
CA LYS A 597 5.41 -15.06 18.50
C LYS A 597 5.40 -15.58 19.94
N ALA A 598 6.07 -14.89 20.88
CA ALA A 598 6.02 -15.22 22.30
C ALA A 598 4.69 -14.81 22.98
N LYS A 599 4.15 -13.64 22.63
CA LYS A 599 2.88 -13.11 23.18
C LYS A 599 1.70 -13.99 22.77
N LEU A 600 1.64 -14.39 21.49
CA LEU A 600 0.60 -15.30 20.99
C LEU A 600 0.70 -16.72 21.59
N LYS A 601 1.92 -17.21 21.83
CA LYS A 601 2.11 -18.48 22.57
C LYS A 601 1.55 -18.41 24.00
N HIS A 602 1.75 -17.28 24.68
CA HIS A 602 1.23 -17.02 26.02
C HIS A 602 -0.31 -16.96 26.03
N GLU A 603 -0.93 -16.27 25.08
CA GLU A 603 -2.40 -16.32 24.89
C GLU A 603 -2.90 -17.78 24.76
N GLY A 604 -2.22 -18.62 23.96
CA GLY A 604 -2.51 -20.06 23.85
C GLY A 604 -2.22 -20.92 25.10
N LEU A 605 -1.58 -20.36 26.13
CA LEU A 605 -1.51 -20.96 27.49
C LEU A 605 -2.68 -20.50 28.36
N VAL A 606 -3.13 -19.24 28.23
CA VAL A 606 -4.29 -18.70 28.95
C VAL A 606 -5.56 -19.49 28.62
N TYR A 607 -5.88 -19.69 27.33
CA TYR A 607 -7.04 -20.53 26.96
C TYR A 607 -6.97 -21.95 27.53
N ARG A 608 -5.76 -22.55 27.56
CA ARG A 608 -5.54 -23.90 28.12
C ARG A 608 -5.68 -23.92 29.64
N HIS A 609 -5.40 -22.81 30.32
CA HIS A 609 -5.68 -22.68 31.75
C HIS A 609 -7.20 -22.69 32.00
N CYS A 610 -7.97 -21.87 31.27
CA CYS A 610 -9.43 -21.84 31.37
C CYS A 610 -10.06 -23.21 31.04
N GLU A 611 -9.58 -23.88 29.99
CA GLU A 611 -9.94 -25.25 29.60
C GLU A 611 -9.77 -26.23 30.77
N ALA A 612 -8.64 -26.15 31.49
CA ALA A 612 -8.34 -27.01 32.64
C ALA A 612 -9.17 -26.69 33.89
N GLN A 613 -9.63 -25.44 34.05
CA GLN A 613 -10.65 -25.06 35.05
C GLN A 613 -12.08 -25.46 34.62
N GLY A 614 -12.24 -26.14 33.49
CA GLY A 614 -13.52 -26.65 32.99
C GLY A 614 -14.44 -25.62 32.34
N LYS A 615 -14.06 -24.33 32.27
CA LYS A 615 -14.91 -23.25 31.77
C LYS A 615 -14.59 -22.84 30.34
N PHE A 616 -15.66 -22.65 29.58
CA PHE A 616 -15.64 -22.26 28.15
C PHE A 616 -16.64 -21.13 27.85
N ALA A 617 -17.47 -20.74 28.83
CA ALA A 617 -18.56 -19.78 28.61
C ALA A 617 -18.09 -18.38 28.15
N PRO A 618 -16.96 -17.83 28.65
CA PRO A 618 -16.43 -16.55 28.19
C PRO A 618 -15.18 -16.67 27.28
N VAL A 619 -14.84 -17.85 26.73
CA VAL A 619 -13.60 -18.04 25.93
C VAL A 619 -13.79 -18.93 24.70
N SER A 620 -13.09 -18.62 23.61
CA SER A 620 -13.02 -19.50 22.43
C SER A 620 -12.38 -20.85 22.73
N VAL A 621 -12.84 -21.91 22.05
CA VAL A 621 -12.28 -23.27 22.18
C VAL A 621 -10.87 -23.31 21.59
N TYR A 622 -9.86 -23.63 22.39
CA TYR A 622 -8.46 -23.70 21.95
C TYR A 622 -8.13 -25.00 21.22
N LEU A 623 -7.86 -24.89 19.91
CA LEU A 623 -7.55 -26.00 19.00
C LEU A 623 -6.04 -26.25 18.87
N GLY A 624 -5.18 -25.27 19.17
CA GLY A 624 -3.73 -25.47 19.21
C GLY A 624 -2.91 -24.25 18.82
N ASN A 625 -1.59 -24.44 18.72
CA ASN A 625 -0.63 -23.48 18.22
C ASN A 625 0.24 -24.16 17.15
N ILE A 626 0.31 -23.62 15.94
CA ILE A 626 1.13 -24.14 14.84
C ILE A 626 2.19 -23.13 14.44
N SER A 627 3.46 -23.55 14.35
CA SER A 627 4.50 -22.75 13.69
C SER A 627 4.53 -23.15 12.22
N LEU A 628 4.36 -22.20 11.33
CA LEU A 628 4.42 -22.47 9.90
C LEU A 628 5.89 -22.74 9.51
N GLY A 629 6.11 -23.71 8.61
CA GLY A 629 7.46 -24.04 8.13
C GLY A 629 8.03 -22.96 7.19
N ARG A 630 7.14 -22.21 6.56
CA ARG A 630 7.40 -21.03 5.73
C ARG A 630 6.47 -19.90 6.16
N PRO A 631 6.83 -18.62 5.98
CA PRO A 631 5.91 -17.53 6.28
C PRO A 631 4.71 -17.52 5.32
N TYR A 632 3.56 -17.06 5.82
CA TYR A 632 2.46 -16.57 4.99
C TYR A 632 2.64 -15.05 4.84
N PHE A 633 2.72 -14.56 3.61
CA PHE A 633 2.96 -13.15 3.27
C PHE A 633 1.63 -12.42 3.18
N LEU A 634 1.22 -11.77 4.26
CA LEU A 634 -0.10 -11.15 4.35
C LEU A 634 -0.19 -9.83 3.56
N ASP A 635 0.85 -9.00 3.70
CA ASP A 635 0.90 -7.60 3.26
C ASP A 635 2.37 -7.13 3.29
N PHE A 636 2.66 -5.90 2.85
CA PHE A 636 4.03 -5.38 2.72
C PHE A 636 4.83 -5.48 4.04
N GLY A 637 5.85 -6.34 4.04
CA GLY A 637 6.71 -6.63 5.19
C GLY A 637 6.06 -7.48 6.30
N VAL A 638 4.86 -8.03 6.10
CA VAL A 638 4.10 -8.79 7.09
C VAL A 638 4.23 -10.30 6.86
N ARG A 639 5.21 -10.92 7.53
CA ARG A 639 5.51 -12.36 7.42
C ARG A 639 4.96 -13.13 8.62
N ILE A 640 3.78 -13.72 8.47
CA ILE A 640 3.13 -14.52 9.51
C ILE A 640 3.83 -15.88 9.66
N VAL A 641 4.33 -16.18 10.86
CA VAL A 641 5.18 -17.37 11.15
C VAL A 641 4.62 -18.27 12.26
N HIS A 642 3.52 -17.87 12.88
CA HIS A 642 2.87 -18.62 13.94
C HIS A 642 1.37 -18.32 13.94
N MET A 643 0.54 -19.35 14.09
CA MET A 643 -0.91 -19.24 14.18
C MET A 643 -1.44 -19.96 15.42
N LEU A 644 -2.30 -19.26 16.15
CA LEU A 644 -3.11 -19.76 17.25
C LEU A 644 -4.47 -20.17 16.69
N LEU A 645 -4.86 -21.43 16.86
CA LEU A 645 -6.07 -22.03 16.29
C LEU A 645 -7.19 -22.07 17.34
N MET A 646 -8.37 -21.56 17.01
CA MET A 646 -9.51 -21.49 17.92
C MET A 646 -10.88 -21.56 17.22
N SER A 647 -11.96 -21.83 17.97
CA SER A 647 -13.32 -21.65 17.47
C SER A 647 -13.60 -20.21 17.07
N TRP A 648 -14.55 -20.00 16.14
CA TRP A 648 -15.15 -18.69 15.94
C TRP A 648 -15.77 -18.18 17.25
N GLY A 649 -15.38 -16.97 17.67
CA GLY A 649 -15.81 -16.39 18.94
C GLY A 649 -17.20 -15.77 18.90
N GLY A 650 -17.66 -15.33 17.72
CA GLY A 650 -18.88 -14.56 17.54
C GLY A 650 -18.65 -13.29 16.72
N GLU A 651 -19.61 -12.37 16.77
CA GLU A 651 -19.48 -11.01 16.22
C GLU A 651 -19.07 -10.03 17.32
N GLN A 652 -18.66 -8.80 16.97
CA GLN A 652 -18.36 -7.80 17.99
C GLN A 652 -19.63 -7.42 18.77
N ALA A 653 -19.56 -7.39 20.11
CA ALA A 653 -20.71 -7.09 20.95
C ALA A 653 -21.00 -5.57 20.98
N ARG A 654 -21.66 -5.07 19.93
CA ARG A 654 -22.04 -3.66 19.77
C ARG A 654 -23.31 -3.33 20.57
N LYS A 655 -23.46 -2.09 21.06
CA LYS A 655 -24.60 -1.69 21.92
C LYS A 655 -25.96 -1.88 21.22
N ASP A 656 -26.06 -1.55 19.93
CA ASP A 656 -27.25 -1.74 19.10
C ASP A 656 -27.64 -3.22 18.96
N LEU A 657 -26.67 -4.09 18.66
CA LEU A 657 -26.86 -5.54 18.57
C LEU A 657 -27.40 -6.12 19.89
N MET A 658 -26.82 -5.72 21.02
CA MET A 658 -27.20 -6.20 22.35
C MET A 658 -28.59 -5.70 22.78
N LEU A 659 -28.92 -4.43 22.50
CA LEU A 659 -30.26 -3.88 22.73
C LEU A 659 -31.33 -4.60 21.89
N ALA A 660 -31.04 -4.90 20.61
CA ALA A 660 -31.96 -5.61 19.73
C ALA A 660 -32.31 -7.04 20.21
N ILE A 661 -31.42 -7.69 20.96
CA ILE A 661 -31.67 -8.99 21.61
C ILE A 661 -32.13 -8.88 23.08
N GLY A 662 -32.47 -7.67 23.54
CA GLY A 662 -33.00 -7.43 24.88
C GLY A 662 -31.98 -7.63 26.01
N ARG A 663 -30.69 -7.39 25.77
CA ARG A 663 -29.62 -7.60 26.75
C ARG A 663 -28.74 -6.37 26.98
N ASP A 664 -28.36 -6.15 28.23
CA ASP A 664 -27.36 -5.13 28.56
C ASP A 664 -25.93 -5.66 28.33
N LEU A 665 -25.17 -4.92 27.52
CA LEU A 665 -23.78 -5.22 27.19
C LEU A 665 -22.87 -5.13 28.43
N ALA A 666 -23.10 -4.18 29.33
CA ALA A 666 -22.23 -4.00 30.49
C ALA A 666 -22.38 -5.14 31.50
N ALA A 667 -23.59 -5.61 31.76
CA ALA A 667 -23.91 -6.74 32.64
C ALA A 667 -23.47 -8.10 32.08
N GLU A 668 -23.57 -8.32 30.76
CA GLU A 668 -23.02 -9.52 30.11
C GLU A 668 -21.48 -9.51 30.15
N THR A 669 -20.85 -8.38 29.82
CA THR A 669 -19.37 -8.24 29.88
C THR A 669 -18.83 -8.42 31.30
N SER A 670 -19.51 -7.82 32.30
CA SER A 670 -19.13 -7.95 33.71
C SER A 670 -19.22 -9.39 34.21
N ARG A 671 -20.24 -10.15 33.76
CA ARG A 671 -20.34 -11.60 34.04
C ARG A 671 -19.19 -12.38 33.40
N ALA A 672 -18.89 -12.14 32.12
CA ALA A 672 -17.78 -12.81 31.44
C ALA A 672 -16.42 -12.55 32.11
N VAL A 673 -16.16 -11.30 32.54
CA VAL A 673 -14.94 -10.93 33.28
C VAL A 673 -14.91 -11.58 34.67
N ALA A 674 -16.03 -11.61 35.40
CA ALA A 674 -16.12 -12.28 36.69
C ALA A 674 -15.90 -13.81 36.57
N GLU A 675 -16.41 -14.45 35.52
CA GLU A 675 -16.15 -15.87 35.26
C GLU A 675 -14.68 -16.17 34.96
N LEU A 676 -14.01 -15.29 34.21
CA LEU A 676 -12.58 -15.35 33.88
C LEU A 676 -11.68 -15.15 35.12
N LEU A 677 -12.01 -14.17 35.97
CA LEU A 677 -11.32 -13.98 37.26
C LEU A 677 -11.50 -15.21 38.16
N ASN A 678 -12.69 -15.81 38.16
CA ASN A 678 -12.97 -17.09 38.81
C ASN A 678 -12.33 -18.31 38.10
N CYS A 679 -11.57 -18.13 37.01
CA CYS A 679 -10.64 -19.11 36.44
C CYS A 679 -9.18 -18.83 36.83
N GLY A 680 -8.91 -17.81 37.65
CA GLY A 680 -7.55 -17.38 37.98
C GLY A 680 -6.87 -16.60 36.86
N VAL A 681 -7.62 -15.92 35.99
CA VAL A 681 -7.08 -15.15 34.87
C VAL A 681 -7.54 -13.70 34.93
N GLU A 682 -6.61 -12.75 34.84
CA GLU A 682 -6.89 -11.33 34.70
C GLU A 682 -6.61 -10.88 33.26
N HIS A 683 -7.61 -10.34 32.55
CA HIS A 683 -7.50 -10.08 31.10
C HIS A 683 -6.55 -8.94 30.72
N ARG A 684 -6.57 -7.84 31.49
CA ARG A 684 -5.79 -6.59 31.28
C ARG A 684 -5.93 -5.87 29.92
N ASP A 685 -6.95 -6.22 29.11
CA ASP A 685 -7.31 -5.49 27.88
C ASP A 685 -8.79 -5.67 27.52
N VAL A 686 -9.69 -5.42 28.48
CA VAL A 686 -11.14 -5.50 28.24
C VAL A 686 -11.61 -4.20 27.60
N ARG A 687 -11.75 -4.22 26.27
CA ARG A 687 -12.21 -3.09 25.43
C ARG A 687 -13.13 -3.60 24.34
N ALA A 688 -13.98 -2.74 23.78
CA ALA A 688 -15.04 -3.14 22.85
C ALA A 688 -14.62 -4.02 21.64
N PRO A 689 -13.40 -3.91 21.07
CA PRO A 689 -12.94 -4.86 20.03
C PRO A 689 -12.68 -6.30 20.52
N ASN A 690 -12.42 -6.47 21.82
CA ASN A 690 -12.05 -7.75 22.46
C ASN A 690 -13.25 -8.45 23.11
N VAL A 691 -14.45 -7.86 23.01
CA VAL A 691 -15.71 -8.38 23.57
C VAL A 691 -16.62 -8.79 22.40
N LEU A 692 -16.83 -10.10 22.27
CA LEU A 692 -17.64 -10.70 21.22
C LEU A 692 -18.97 -11.22 21.78
N TRP A 693 -20.02 -11.24 20.96
CA TRP A 693 -21.28 -11.92 21.24
C TRP A 693 -21.40 -13.17 20.38
N ASN A 694 -21.58 -14.33 21.02
CA ASN A 694 -21.75 -15.59 20.32
C ASN A 694 -23.24 -15.97 20.26
N PRO A 695 -23.89 -15.93 19.07
CA PRO A 695 -25.33 -16.23 18.98
C PRO A 695 -25.66 -17.70 19.27
N GLY A 696 -24.69 -18.62 19.09
CA GLY A 696 -24.86 -20.05 19.32
C GLY A 696 -24.79 -20.45 20.80
N THR A 697 -23.88 -19.86 21.57
CA THR A 697 -23.82 -20.08 23.03
C THR A 697 -24.64 -19.07 23.84
N ARG A 698 -25.14 -17.99 23.20
CA ARG A 698 -25.92 -16.90 23.80
C ARG A 698 -25.22 -16.22 25.00
N ASN A 699 -23.89 -16.11 24.91
CA ASN A 699 -23.01 -15.51 25.91
C ASN A 699 -22.00 -14.54 25.25
N VAL A 700 -21.42 -13.66 26.06
CA VAL A 700 -20.24 -12.88 25.69
C VAL A 700 -18.98 -13.76 25.72
N VAL A 701 -18.14 -13.66 24.69
CA VAL A 701 -16.83 -14.31 24.58
C VAL A 701 -15.74 -13.24 24.56
N LEU A 702 -14.73 -13.41 25.40
CA LEU A 702 -13.55 -12.56 25.49
C LEU A 702 -12.40 -13.17 24.65
N VAL A 703 -11.59 -12.31 24.02
CA VAL A 703 -10.47 -12.67 23.13
C VAL A 703 -9.29 -11.69 23.30
N ASP A 704 -8.12 -12.03 22.72
CA ASP A 704 -6.88 -11.23 22.78
C ASP A 704 -6.19 -11.25 24.17
N PHE A 705 -5.93 -12.46 24.68
CA PHE A 705 -5.30 -12.66 26.00
C PHE A 705 -3.76 -12.45 26.03
N GLU A 706 -3.19 -11.73 25.05
CA GLU A 706 -1.75 -11.45 24.97
C GLU A 706 -1.22 -10.63 26.15
N ARG A 707 -2.08 -9.82 26.78
CA ARG A 707 -1.77 -8.95 27.92
C ARG A 707 -2.14 -9.57 29.27
N SER A 708 -2.79 -10.72 29.27
CA SER A 708 -3.43 -11.30 30.45
C SER A 708 -2.44 -12.00 31.39
N GLU A 709 -2.73 -12.04 32.69
CA GLU A 709 -1.93 -12.79 33.66
C GLU A 709 -2.72 -13.98 34.23
N ILE A 710 -2.05 -15.14 34.33
CA ILE A 710 -2.54 -16.29 35.08
C ILE A 710 -2.12 -16.09 36.53
N LEU A 711 -3.09 -15.75 37.37
CA LEU A 711 -2.89 -15.43 38.78
C LEU A 711 -2.41 -16.68 39.53
N LYS A 712 -1.23 -16.57 40.16
CA LYS A 712 -0.74 -17.61 41.07
C LYS A 712 -1.69 -17.71 42.26
N ARG A 713 -2.31 -18.88 42.45
CA ARG A 713 -2.95 -19.21 43.74
C ARG A 713 -1.85 -19.20 44.82
N VAL A 714 -1.79 -18.12 45.59
CA VAL A 714 -1.20 -18.17 46.92
C VAL A 714 -2.08 -19.10 47.73
N SER A 715 -1.50 -20.20 48.22
CA SER A 715 -2.19 -21.05 49.19
C SER A 715 -2.50 -20.21 50.41
N VAL A 716 -3.78 -19.88 50.63
CA VAL A 716 -4.23 -19.29 51.89
C VAL A 716 -3.80 -20.25 52.98
N LEU A 717 -3.10 -19.73 54.00
CA LEU A 717 -2.65 -20.53 55.14
C LEU A 717 -3.84 -21.30 55.71
N GLN A 718 -3.66 -22.60 55.93
CA GLN A 718 -4.70 -23.45 56.52
C GLN A 718 -5.20 -22.80 57.81
N GLU A 719 -6.52 -22.79 58.03
CA GLU A 719 -7.11 -22.25 59.25
C GLU A 719 -6.51 -22.97 60.46
N THR A 720 -5.66 -22.26 61.21
CA THR A 720 -5.01 -22.81 62.39
C THR A 720 -6.04 -22.92 63.51
N SER A 721 -6.74 -24.06 63.55
CA SER A 721 -7.67 -24.42 64.61
C SER A 721 -7.01 -24.22 65.98
N PRO A 722 -7.58 -23.43 66.89
CA PRO A 722 -6.95 -23.12 68.16
C PRO A 722 -6.88 -24.37 69.06
N ASN A 723 -5.78 -24.47 69.83
CA ASN A 723 -5.48 -25.48 70.84
C ASN A 723 -5.08 -26.90 70.36
N ARG A 724 -3.76 -27.10 70.22
CA ARG A 724 -3.12 -28.22 70.95
C ARG A 724 -1.77 -27.78 71.53
N LYS A 725 -1.45 -28.29 72.73
CA LYS A 725 -0.36 -27.81 73.59
C LYS A 725 1.02 -28.16 73.02
N ARG A 726 1.98 -27.24 73.15
CA ARG A 726 3.42 -27.54 72.99
C ARG A 726 3.85 -28.64 73.98
N ARG A 727 4.72 -29.55 73.53
CA ARG A 727 5.72 -30.22 74.36
C ARG A 727 7.08 -30.01 73.71
N HIS A 728 8.10 -29.71 74.51
CA HIS A 728 9.50 -29.78 74.09
C HIS A 728 9.91 -31.26 73.98
N LEU A 729 10.94 -31.57 73.18
CA LEU A 729 12.31 -31.84 73.65
C LEU A 729 13.25 -32.11 72.47
N TYR A 730 14.48 -31.59 72.58
CA TYR A 730 15.77 -31.99 71.98
C TYR A 730 15.87 -32.76 70.65
N PHE A 731 16.81 -32.32 69.83
CA PHE A 731 17.94 -33.17 69.42
C PHE A 731 19.24 -32.33 69.34
N ASP A 732 20.39 -32.97 69.57
CA ASP A 732 21.71 -32.32 69.62
C ASP A 732 22.36 -32.11 68.24
N PRO A 733 23.39 -31.25 68.12
CA PRO A 733 24.09 -30.98 66.87
C PRO A 733 25.31 -31.88 66.68
N ASP A 734 25.38 -32.56 65.53
CA ASP A 734 26.64 -32.89 64.84
C ASP A 734 26.35 -33.42 63.42
N ASP A 735 26.62 -32.61 62.41
CA ASP A 735 27.48 -33.03 61.28
C ASP A 735 28.01 -31.79 60.52
N ILE A 736 29.19 -31.91 59.90
CA ILE A 736 29.98 -30.80 59.38
C ILE A 736 30.41 -31.07 57.93
N SER A 737 30.05 -30.19 56.99
CA SER A 737 31.00 -29.59 56.01
C SER A 737 30.34 -28.84 54.85
N SER A 738 30.59 -27.53 54.76
CA SER A 738 31.20 -26.86 53.59
C SER A 738 31.37 -25.36 53.87
N PRO A 739 32.42 -24.68 53.36
CA PRO A 739 32.91 -23.44 53.96
C PRO A 739 32.25 -22.15 53.46
N LEU A 740 32.28 -21.12 54.31
CA LEU A 740 31.88 -19.75 53.97
C LEU A 740 33.00 -18.97 53.26
N ALA A 741 32.61 -18.09 52.33
CA ALA A 741 33.17 -16.75 52.13
C ALA A 741 32.11 -15.92 51.36
N SER A 742 31.36 -14.98 51.97
CA SER A 742 31.75 -13.61 52.36
C SER A 742 32.05 -12.70 51.14
N ARG A 743 31.66 -11.42 51.03
CA ARG A 743 30.98 -10.40 51.88
C ARG A 743 30.77 -9.17 50.95
N SER A 744 29.95 -8.11 51.16
CA SER A 744 28.83 -7.82 52.08
C SER A 744 28.24 -6.42 51.83
N PHE A 745 26.90 -6.29 51.91
CA PHE A 745 26.17 -5.06 52.34
C PHE A 745 26.25 -3.84 51.37
N THR A 746 25.42 -2.78 51.46
CA THR A 746 24.53 -2.27 52.54
C THR A 746 23.19 -1.74 52.01
N SER A 747 22.18 -1.58 52.89
CA SER A 747 20.88 -0.90 52.64
C SER A 747 20.92 0.58 53.10
N PRO A 748 19.86 1.45 52.95
CA PRO A 748 18.54 1.28 53.60
C PRO A 748 17.27 1.83 52.88
N HIS A 749 16.09 1.32 53.31
CA HIS A 749 14.75 1.92 53.56
C HIS A 749 14.24 3.24 52.89
N PRO A 750 12.90 3.47 52.77
CA PRO A 750 11.84 3.08 53.73
C PRO A 750 10.54 2.45 53.18
N LEU A 751 9.62 2.15 54.10
CA LEU A 751 8.27 1.64 53.87
C LEU A 751 7.28 2.79 53.57
N ALA A 752 6.27 2.53 52.74
CA ALA A 752 5.07 3.36 52.59
C ALA A 752 3.81 2.49 52.38
N CYS A 753 2.63 2.98 52.78
CA CYS A 753 1.42 2.17 52.90
C CYS A 753 0.77 1.74 51.57
N TRP A 754 0.20 0.54 51.58
CA TRP A 754 -0.82 0.11 50.60
C TRP A 754 -2.22 0.55 51.05
N PRO A 755 -3.04 1.14 50.15
CA PRO A 755 -4.49 1.25 50.33
C PRO A 755 -5.25 0.36 49.31
N GLY A 756 -5.03 -0.95 49.36
CA GLY A 756 -5.72 -1.90 48.47
C GLY A 756 -7.15 -2.22 48.92
N LYS A 757 -8.14 -1.37 48.59
CA LYS A 757 -9.61 -1.68 48.67
C LYS A 757 -10.53 -0.59 48.05
N ALA A 758 -10.34 -0.21 46.79
CA ALA A 758 -11.15 0.86 46.16
C ALA A 758 -11.46 0.70 44.65
N CYS A 759 -11.34 -0.49 44.05
CA CYS A 759 -11.43 -0.69 42.58
C CYS A 759 -12.59 -1.56 42.09
N ILE A 760 -13.80 -1.39 42.66
CA ILE A 760 -15.03 -2.06 42.16
C ILE A 760 -16.07 -1.06 41.62
N ALA A 761 -16.05 0.21 42.06
CA ALA A 761 -17.02 1.22 41.62
C ALA A 761 -16.69 1.88 40.27
N THR A 762 -15.41 2.08 39.96
CA THR A 762 -14.97 3.05 38.93
C THR A 762 -15.20 2.59 37.48
N ILE A 763 -15.33 1.28 37.22
CA ILE A 763 -15.46 0.73 35.86
C ILE A 763 -16.86 0.99 35.25
N ALA A 764 -17.89 1.20 36.08
CA ALA A 764 -19.25 1.47 35.61
C ALA A 764 -19.42 2.88 35.00
N GLN A 765 -18.55 3.84 35.35
CA GLN A 765 -18.81 5.26 35.12
C GLN A 765 -18.29 5.80 33.77
N GLN A 766 -17.47 5.03 33.03
CA GLN A 766 -16.94 5.42 31.71
C GLN A 766 -17.79 4.98 30.50
N LEU A 767 -18.97 4.38 30.73
CA LEU A 767 -19.86 3.90 29.65
C LEU A 767 -21.21 4.64 29.56
N LEU A 768 -21.43 5.64 30.43
CA LEU A 768 -22.71 6.33 30.67
C LEU A 768 -22.53 7.85 30.84
N THR A 769 -22.19 8.58 29.76
CA THR A 769 -22.24 10.06 29.73
C THR A 769 -22.79 10.60 28.41
N SER A 770 -24.10 10.44 28.21
CA SER A 770 -25.04 11.40 27.60
C SER A 770 -26.38 10.70 27.41
N PRO A 771 -27.48 11.29 27.92
CA PRO A 771 -28.45 11.84 26.98
C PRO A 771 -29.07 13.17 27.43
N ASP A 772 -29.19 14.12 26.52
CA ASP A 772 -30.46 14.84 26.33
C ASP A 772 -30.55 15.43 24.91
N THR A 773 -31.76 15.52 24.36
CA THR A 773 -32.07 16.14 23.05
C THR A 773 -33.49 16.70 23.01
N SER A 774 -33.66 18.00 23.30
CA SER A 774 -34.57 18.87 22.53
C SER A 774 -34.63 20.33 23.02
N ARG A 775 -34.19 21.27 22.17
CA ARG A 775 -34.98 22.42 21.68
C ARG A 775 -34.21 23.22 20.62
N LEU A 776 -34.95 23.61 19.57
CA LEU A 776 -34.55 24.41 18.40
C LEU A 776 -34.65 25.92 18.74
N PRO A 777 -34.04 26.87 17.98
CA PRO A 777 -34.17 26.99 16.51
C PRO A 777 -32.91 27.34 15.71
N GLU A 778 -33.13 27.52 14.40
CA GLU A 778 -32.17 27.82 13.34
C GLU A 778 -31.54 29.23 13.45
N MET A 779 -30.30 29.39 12.96
CA MET A 779 -29.87 30.60 12.25
C MET A 779 -28.60 30.38 11.40
N SER A 780 -28.63 30.96 10.19
CA SER A 780 -27.58 31.37 9.23
C SER A 780 -26.11 30.91 9.34
N GLU A 781 -25.52 30.69 8.16
CA GLU A 781 -24.08 30.69 7.88
C GLU A 781 -23.41 32.04 8.21
N GLU A 782 -22.17 32.03 8.74
CA GLU A 782 -21.00 32.83 8.29
C GLU A 782 -19.79 32.66 9.25
N GLU A 783 -18.61 33.09 8.78
CA GLU A 783 -17.31 33.27 9.48
C GLU A 783 -16.78 32.19 10.49
N VAL A 784 -15.71 31.50 10.09
CA VAL A 784 -14.65 31.06 11.02
C VAL A 784 -13.28 31.45 10.46
N GLN A 785 -12.67 32.51 11.03
CA GLN A 785 -11.33 32.98 10.64
C GLN A 785 -10.21 32.20 11.36
N LEU A 786 -8.98 32.34 10.84
CA LEU A 786 -7.78 31.68 11.35
C LEU A 786 -7.36 32.19 12.74
N ILE A 787 -6.86 31.29 13.60
CA ILE A 787 -6.02 31.64 14.76
C ILE A 787 -4.76 30.73 14.78
N PRO A 788 -3.53 31.25 14.90
CA PRO A 788 -2.30 30.46 14.86
C PRO A 788 -1.93 29.81 16.20
N TRP A 789 -1.16 28.72 16.15
CA TRP A 789 -0.56 28.09 17.33
C TRP A 789 0.78 28.75 17.70
N THR A 790 0.86 29.40 18.86
CA THR A 790 2.11 29.96 19.40
C THR A 790 2.62 29.16 20.60
N THR A 791 3.77 28.50 20.46
CA THR A 791 4.40 27.72 21.53
C THR A 791 5.46 28.53 22.28
N THR A 792 5.27 28.78 23.58
CA THR A 792 6.26 29.46 24.43
C THR A 792 6.91 28.48 25.43
N PRO A 793 8.26 28.38 25.48
CA PRO A 793 8.96 27.51 26.43
C PRO A 793 9.20 28.18 27.78
N SER A 794 9.28 27.39 28.85
CA SER A 794 9.55 27.85 30.21
C SER A 794 11.06 28.06 30.48
N LYS A 795 11.39 29.15 31.17
CA LYS A 795 12.76 29.42 31.69
C LYS A 795 12.92 28.87 33.12
N PRO A 796 14.09 28.34 33.49
CA PRO A 796 14.59 28.37 34.86
C PRO A 796 15.36 29.68 35.15
N TRP A 797 15.52 30.02 36.43
CA TRP A 797 16.47 31.04 36.91
C TRP A 797 17.88 30.39 36.99
N GLY A 798 19.01 31.10 37.00
CA GLY A 798 19.24 32.55 37.00
C GLY A 798 20.22 32.96 38.10
N LEU A 799 21.48 33.25 37.75
CA LEU A 799 22.47 33.88 38.63
C LEU A 799 23.58 34.54 37.81
N GLU A 800 24.20 35.60 38.34
CA GLU A 800 24.88 36.64 37.58
C GLU A 800 26.16 37.12 38.28
N VAL A 801 27.31 37.08 37.59
CA VAL A 801 28.52 37.85 37.92
C VAL A 801 29.24 38.20 36.63
N ALA A 802 29.64 39.47 36.46
CA ALA A 802 30.31 39.96 35.24
C ALA A 802 31.82 40.16 35.42
N LYS A 803 32.61 40.00 34.35
CA LYS A 803 33.79 40.86 34.09
C LYS A 803 34.29 40.88 32.64
N ARG A 804 34.40 42.11 32.17
CA ARG A 804 35.14 42.70 31.02
C ARG A 804 36.52 42.08 30.65
N VAL A 805 36.88 42.37 29.37
CA VAL A 805 38.23 42.57 28.78
C VAL A 805 39.06 41.33 28.48
N GLY A 806 39.72 41.33 27.30
CA GLY A 806 40.87 40.46 26.99
C GLY A 806 40.95 40.07 25.50
N ASP A 807 41.83 40.72 24.75
CA ASP A 807 42.14 40.42 23.35
C ASP A 807 43.10 39.21 23.17
N ALA A 808 43.30 38.83 21.89
CA ALA A 808 44.49 38.17 21.31
C ALA A 808 44.77 36.64 21.53
N GLU A 809 44.62 35.90 20.43
CA GLU A 809 45.64 35.08 19.71
C GLU A 809 46.43 33.90 20.37
N VAL A 810 46.99 33.07 19.46
CA VAL A 810 48.07 32.06 19.59
C VAL A 810 47.70 30.61 20.02
N GLU A 811 47.60 29.77 18.97
CA GLU A 811 48.22 28.44 18.72
C GLU A 811 48.40 27.34 19.80
N ASP A 812 48.21 26.10 19.32
CA ASP A 812 48.81 24.80 19.66
C ASP A 812 48.91 24.29 21.12
N ILE A 813 48.17 23.18 21.38
CA ILE A 813 48.71 21.79 21.45
C ILE A 813 47.57 20.77 21.29
#